data_AF-A0A1Y1MXG8-F1
#
_entry.id   AF-A0A1Y1MXG8-F1
#
_cell.length_a   1.000
_cell.length_b   1.000
_cell.length_c   1.000
_cell.angle_alpha   90.00
_cell.angle_beta   90.00
_cell.angle_gamma   90.00
#
_symmetry.space_group_name_H-M   'P 1'
#
loop_
_entity.id
_entity.type
_entity.pdbx_description
1 polymer ?
#
loop_
_entity_poly.entity_id
_entity_poly.type
_entity_poly.pdbx_seq_one_letter_code
_entity_poly.pdbx_strand_id
1 'polypeptide(L)'
;MTDIRDMLTNMSKNGEAEPPPPKPAGPKKNTIEKTFQKKTQLEHILLRPDTYIGSVEHTKELMWIYDTENSKMVQKEIVYVPGLYKIFDEILVNAADNKQRDKKMDCIKIEINQENNVISVWNNGQGVPVVMHKDEKMYVPTMIFGHLLTSSNFNDEEEKVTGGRNGYGAKLCNVFSTKFTVETSSREYRKHFKQSWGANMTKTSEPKIKEYSGEEFTKITFSPDLEKFKMEKLDDDIVGLFSKRAFDVAAWTRGVKVFLNGEKLPVKNFKEYIDLYIKNNDDDGDDTHKLIYESPNERWEVAVTTSDYGFRQVSFVNSIATSKGGKHVDHVVDMITKYVGELLKKKNKGGVAIKPGQIKNHMWIFINCLIVNPSFDSQSKETMTLQVKNFGSKCNLSEKFFNAVAKGGIIETILMWAKSKEQDQLSKTSGKKQTKLKDIPKLADANMAGGPMSHRCTLILTEGDSAKSSVVSGLGIVGRDYYGVFPLKGKLLNVREATHNQRMENVEINVLVRILGLNFNKKYEDDSEMNTLRYGKVMLMTDQDQDGSHIKGLLINFIHSNWPALIRRDYLEEFITPIVKASKRNEVHSFYSIPEFEEWKSATPNHDTYTIKYYKGLGTSGSNEMREYFSNMARHRIRFRYSGQQDDDHIVLAFSKKHIEHRKEWLTNFMVETKRRRAKGLPEKYLYTKDTRVVSYSDFINFELVLF
;
A
#
# COMPACT_ATOMS: atom_id res chain seq x y z
N MET A 1 101.69 -6.68 -33.57
CA MET A 1 100.62 -5.85 -32.99
C MET A 1 99.28 -6.37 -33.53
N THR A 2 98.71 -7.52 -33.16
CA THR A 2 98.64 -8.18 -31.84
C THR A 2 98.26 -7.20 -30.72
N ASP A 3 97.16 -7.50 -30.03
CA ASP A 3 96.85 -7.05 -28.67
C ASP A 3 96.00 -5.80 -28.38
N ILE A 4 94.98 -5.46 -29.20
CA ILE A 4 93.81 -4.65 -28.74
C ILE A 4 92.45 -5.14 -29.30
N ARG A 5 92.37 -6.32 -29.95
CA ARG A 5 91.09 -6.85 -30.49
C ARG A 5 90.49 -8.05 -29.73
N ASP A 6 91.26 -8.70 -28.85
CA ASP A 6 90.79 -9.87 -28.08
C ASP A 6 90.36 -9.54 -26.63
N MET A 7 90.46 -8.28 -26.22
CA MET A 7 90.10 -7.85 -24.86
C MET A 7 88.65 -7.34 -24.72
N LEU A 8 87.92 -7.19 -25.83
CA LEU A 8 86.50 -6.79 -25.85
C LEU A 8 85.54 -7.97 -26.06
N THR A 9 86.06 -9.20 -26.07
CA THR A 9 85.31 -10.39 -26.50
C THR A 9 84.94 -11.36 -25.37
N ASN A 10 85.09 -11.02 -24.09
CA ASN A 10 84.87 -12.02 -23.02
C ASN A 10 84.43 -11.58 -21.61
N MET A 11 83.71 -10.46 -21.41
CA MET A 11 82.99 -10.23 -20.13
C MET A 11 81.68 -9.41 -20.29
N SER A 12 80.67 -9.99 -20.96
CA SER A 12 79.25 -9.75 -20.63
C SER A 12 78.39 -10.93 -21.10
N LYS A 13 78.77 -12.15 -20.68
CA LYS A 13 77.85 -13.29 -20.61
C LYS A 13 76.93 -13.06 -19.42
N ASN A 14 75.78 -12.43 -19.67
CA ASN A 14 74.48 -12.67 -19.02
C ASN A 14 73.51 -11.56 -19.40
N GLY A 15 72.46 -11.93 -20.12
CA GLY A 15 71.32 -11.07 -20.42
C GLY A 15 71.26 -10.63 -21.87
N GLU A 16 70.55 -11.40 -22.70
CA GLU A 16 69.34 -10.90 -23.38
C GLU A 16 68.69 -12.01 -24.22
N ALA A 17 67.51 -12.42 -23.72
CA ALA A 17 66.32 -13.02 -24.33
C ALA A 17 66.46 -14.14 -25.39
N GLU A 18 65.92 -15.31 -25.02
CA GLU A 18 65.42 -16.34 -25.94
C GLU A 18 64.57 -15.71 -27.07
N PRO A 19 64.62 -16.26 -28.31
CA PRO A 19 63.65 -15.88 -29.33
C PRO A 19 62.24 -16.17 -28.78
N PRO A 20 61.30 -15.22 -28.92
CA PRO A 20 59.98 -15.37 -28.34
C PRO A 20 59.31 -16.63 -28.90
N PRO A 21 58.49 -17.32 -28.08
CA PRO A 21 57.65 -18.41 -28.58
C PRO A 21 56.85 -17.87 -29.78
N PRO A 22 56.49 -18.73 -30.76
CA PRO A 22 55.72 -18.29 -31.92
C PRO A 22 54.52 -17.47 -31.43
N LYS A 23 54.48 -16.19 -31.83
CA LYS A 23 53.39 -15.28 -31.45
C LYS A 23 52.07 -15.98 -31.74
N PRO A 24 51.11 -16.02 -30.80
CA PRO A 24 49.78 -16.52 -31.10
C PRO A 24 49.29 -15.75 -32.32
N ALA A 25 48.82 -16.47 -33.34
CA ALA A 25 48.30 -15.86 -34.56
C ALA A 25 47.35 -14.72 -34.17
N GLY A 26 47.70 -13.49 -34.55
CA GLY A 26 46.80 -12.33 -34.36
C GLY A 26 45.43 -12.67 -34.94
N PRO A 27 44.33 -12.08 -34.42
CA PRO A 27 42.98 -12.46 -34.80
C PRO A 27 42.88 -12.39 -36.33
N LYS A 28 42.70 -13.55 -36.97
CA LYS A 28 42.52 -13.63 -38.42
C LYS A 28 41.39 -12.67 -38.77
N LYS A 29 41.69 -11.61 -39.53
CA LYS A 29 40.65 -10.74 -40.08
C LYS A 29 39.68 -11.66 -40.82
N ASN A 30 38.45 -11.74 -40.35
CA ASN A 30 37.40 -12.49 -41.02
C ASN A 30 37.28 -11.95 -42.44
N THR A 31 37.17 -12.85 -43.42
CA THR A 31 36.94 -12.43 -44.80
C THR A 31 35.60 -11.68 -44.89
N ILE A 32 35.41 -10.90 -45.96
CA ILE A 32 34.17 -10.14 -46.17
C ILE A 32 32.95 -11.08 -46.13
N GLU A 33 33.07 -12.27 -46.70
CA GLU A 33 32.02 -13.31 -46.75
C GLU A 33 31.73 -13.91 -45.37
N LYS A 34 32.73 -14.00 -44.48
CA LYS A 34 32.50 -14.40 -43.08
C LYS A 34 31.84 -13.30 -42.26
N THR A 35 32.08 -12.04 -42.63
CA THR A 35 31.58 -10.86 -41.92
C THR A 35 30.12 -10.54 -42.30
N PHE A 36 29.78 -10.61 -43.59
CA PHE A 36 28.44 -10.33 -44.10
C PHE A 36 27.77 -11.61 -44.60
N GLN A 37 26.84 -12.14 -43.80
CA GLN A 37 26.16 -13.40 -44.07
C GLN A 37 24.67 -13.16 -44.37
N LYS A 38 24.16 -13.78 -45.43
CA LYS A 38 22.72 -13.90 -45.70
C LYS A 38 22.21 -15.22 -45.11
N LYS A 39 21.16 -15.16 -44.32
CA LYS A 39 20.49 -16.35 -43.74
C LYS A 39 19.10 -16.50 -44.33
N THR A 40 18.66 -17.74 -44.48
CA THR A 40 17.25 -18.05 -44.73
C THR A 40 16.42 -17.74 -43.49
N GLN A 41 15.09 -17.64 -43.64
CA GLN A 41 14.22 -17.38 -42.49
C GLN A 41 14.31 -18.48 -41.43
N LEU A 42 14.39 -19.75 -41.85
CA LEU A 42 14.53 -20.88 -40.94
C LEU A 42 15.87 -20.85 -40.18
N GLU A 43 16.97 -20.56 -40.88
CA GLU A 43 18.28 -20.39 -40.24
C GLU A 43 18.29 -19.22 -39.26
N HIS A 44 17.62 -18.12 -39.60
CA HIS A 44 17.53 -16.96 -38.70
C HIS A 44 16.75 -17.29 -37.43
N ILE A 45 15.62 -18.01 -37.54
CA ILE A 45 14.84 -18.46 -36.37
C ILE A 45 15.70 -19.31 -35.43
N LEU A 46 16.47 -20.25 -35.97
CA LEU A 46 17.35 -21.10 -35.17
C LEU A 46 18.57 -20.35 -34.60
N LEU A 47 19.08 -19.35 -35.31
CA LEU A 47 20.22 -18.54 -34.87
C LEU A 47 19.83 -17.47 -33.83
N ARG A 48 18.61 -16.96 -33.92
CA ARG A 48 18.07 -15.86 -33.08
C ARG A 48 16.67 -16.21 -32.56
N PRO A 49 16.56 -17.25 -31.71
CA PRO A 49 15.28 -17.72 -31.18
C PRO A 49 14.52 -16.65 -30.38
N ASP A 50 15.24 -15.75 -29.71
CA ASP A 50 14.69 -14.74 -28.78
C ASP A 50 13.54 -13.91 -29.37
N THR A 51 13.63 -13.55 -30.66
CA THR A 51 12.60 -12.73 -31.32
C THR A 51 11.35 -13.51 -31.72
N TYR A 52 11.38 -14.84 -31.65
CA TYR A 52 10.31 -15.72 -32.11
C TYR A 52 9.64 -16.49 -30.97
N ILE A 53 10.44 -17.14 -30.12
CA ILE A 53 9.96 -17.97 -29.00
C ILE A 53 10.38 -17.46 -27.63
N GLY A 54 11.23 -16.42 -27.57
CA GLY A 54 11.89 -15.99 -26.33
C GLY A 54 13.21 -16.70 -26.10
N SER A 55 13.81 -16.45 -24.93
CA SER A 55 15.16 -16.95 -24.62
C SER A 55 15.23 -18.47 -24.58
N VAL A 56 16.32 -19.02 -25.12
CA VAL A 56 16.69 -20.44 -24.99
C VAL A 56 17.66 -20.69 -23.82
N GLU A 57 17.98 -19.64 -23.06
CA GLU A 57 18.77 -19.76 -21.84
C GLU A 57 17.88 -20.14 -20.66
N HIS A 58 18.51 -20.75 -19.63
CA HIS A 58 17.87 -21.00 -18.35
C HIS A 58 17.60 -19.67 -17.64
N THR A 59 16.33 -19.43 -17.33
CA THR A 59 15.88 -18.25 -16.60
C THR A 59 15.32 -18.68 -15.26
N LYS A 60 15.67 -17.94 -14.22
CA LYS A 60 15.20 -18.15 -12.86
C LYS A 60 14.16 -17.09 -12.50
N GLU A 61 12.92 -17.50 -12.29
CA GLU A 61 11.81 -16.57 -12.00
C GLU A 61 10.87 -17.11 -10.92
N LEU A 62 10.31 -16.20 -10.13
CA LEU A 62 9.24 -16.51 -9.19
C LEU A 62 7.91 -16.60 -9.94
N MET A 63 7.37 -17.80 -10.08
CA MET A 63 6.13 -18.05 -10.83
C MET A 63 5.10 -18.82 -10.01
N TRP A 64 3.85 -18.69 -10.43
CA TRP A 64 2.77 -19.55 -9.95
C TRP A 64 2.88 -20.92 -10.61
N ILE A 65 2.98 -21.96 -9.80
CA ILE A 65 2.90 -23.35 -10.21
C ILE A 65 1.76 -24.04 -9.47
N TYR A 66 1.25 -25.13 -10.05
CA TYR A 66 0.31 -25.99 -9.35
C TYR A 66 1.07 -26.98 -8.49
N ASP A 67 0.83 -26.93 -7.18
CA ASP A 67 1.31 -27.89 -6.21
C ASP A 67 0.31 -29.04 -6.14
N THR A 68 0.68 -30.18 -6.71
CA THR A 68 -0.16 -31.38 -6.75
C THR A 68 -0.42 -31.95 -5.36
N GLU A 69 0.53 -31.84 -4.42
CA GLU A 69 0.39 -32.41 -3.08
C GLU A 69 -0.70 -31.66 -2.29
N ASN A 70 -0.66 -30.33 -2.35
CA ASN A 70 -1.60 -29.48 -1.63
C ASN A 70 -2.83 -29.07 -2.46
N SER A 71 -2.88 -29.48 -3.73
CA SER A 71 -3.93 -29.13 -4.70
C SER A 71 -4.18 -27.62 -4.82
N LYS A 72 -3.13 -26.80 -4.74
CA LYS A 72 -3.20 -25.33 -4.74
C LYS A 72 -2.15 -24.68 -5.62
N MET A 73 -2.37 -23.43 -6.02
CA MET A 73 -1.37 -22.62 -6.71
C MET A 73 -0.42 -22.02 -5.68
N VAL A 74 0.88 -22.20 -5.89
CA VAL A 74 1.93 -21.65 -5.02
C VAL A 74 2.93 -20.84 -5.82
N GLN A 75 3.49 -19.80 -5.22
CA GLN A 75 4.64 -19.11 -5.81
C GLN A 75 5.91 -19.88 -5.48
N LYS A 76 6.56 -20.42 -6.52
CA LYS A 76 7.85 -21.11 -6.41
C LYS A 76 8.83 -20.42 -7.34
N GLU A 77 10.05 -20.28 -6.87
CA GLU A 77 11.18 -19.90 -7.72
C GLU A 77 11.56 -21.12 -8.55
N ILE A 78 11.39 -21.03 -9.87
CA ILE A 78 11.68 -22.13 -10.79
C ILE A 78 12.76 -21.73 -11.79
N VAL A 79 13.51 -22.72 -12.25
CA VAL A 79 14.46 -22.57 -13.36
C VAL A 79 13.86 -23.24 -14.58
N TYR A 80 13.70 -22.49 -15.67
CA TYR A 80 13.05 -22.99 -16.87
C TYR A 80 13.59 -22.28 -18.11
N VAL A 81 13.28 -22.82 -19.28
CA VAL A 81 13.66 -22.22 -20.57
C VAL A 81 12.42 -21.58 -21.22
N PRO A 82 12.35 -20.23 -21.33
CA PRO A 82 11.18 -19.54 -21.87
C PRO A 82 10.78 -19.99 -23.28
N GLY A 83 11.76 -20.24 -24.14
CA GLY A 83 11.54 -20.74 -25.50
C GLY A 83 10.82 -22.09 -25.53
N LEU A 84 11.18 -23.02 -24.64
CA LEU A 84 10.52 -24.32 -24.52
C LEU A 84 9.09 -24.18 -24.01
N TYR A 85 8.89 -23.34 -22.99
CA TYR A 85 7.55 -22.98 -22.52
C TYR A 85 6.68 -22.42 -23.64
N LYS A 86 7.25 -21.54 -24.46
CA LYS A 86 6.51 -20.86 -25.53
C LYS A 86 6.06 -21.80 -26.63
N ILE A 87 6.89 -22.74 -27.08
CA ILE A 87 6.49 -23.67 -28.15
C ILE A 87 5.37 -24.61 -27.70
N PHE A 88 5.32 -24.96 -26.41
CA PHE A 88 4.22 -25.71 -25.82
C PHE A 88 2.94 -24.86 -25.76
N ASP A 89 3.04 -23.63 -25.24
CA ASP A 89 1.93 -22.69 -25.14
C ASP A 89 1.27 -22.41 -26.49
N GLU A 90 2.06 -22.26 -27.58
CA GLU A 90 1.51 -22.04 -28.92
C GLU A 90 0.63 -23.21 -29.40
N ILE A 91 0.94 -24.47 -29.04
CA ILE A 91 0.09 -25.61 -29.39
C ILE A 91 -1.19 -25.61 -28.54
N LEU A 92 -1.09 -25.33 -27.24
CA LEU A 92 -2.26 -25.23 -26.36
C LEU A 92 -3.20 -24.11 -26.76
N VAL A 93 -2.67 -22.93 -27.10
CA VAL A 93 -3.48 -21.80 -27.56
C VAL A 93 -4.21 -22.14 -28.86
N ASN A 94 -3.57 -22.85 -29.79
CA ASN A 94 -4.24 -23.32 -31.01
C ASN A 94 -5.40 -24.30 -30.71
N ALA A 95 -5.21 -25.21 -29.75
CA ALA A 95 -6.27 -26.11 -29.30
C ALA A 95 -7.43 -25.35 -28.64
N ALA A 96 -7.13 -24.35 -27.79
CA ALA A 96 -8.13 -23.50 -27.14
C ALA A 96 -8.88 -22.61 -28.14
N ASP A 97 -8.18 -22.05 -29.13
CA ASP A 97 -8.76 -21.23 -30.21
C ASP A 97 -9.79 -22.03 -31.04
N ASN A 98 -9.66 -23.36 -31.08
CA ASN A 98 -10.64 -24.19 -31.77
C ASN A 98 -12.03 -24.14 -31.10
N LYS A 99 -12.13 -23.82 -29.80
CA LYS A 99 -13.43 -23.56 -29.15
C LYS A 99 -14.18 -22.38 -29.77
N GLN A 100 -13.43 -21.37 -30.22
CA GLN A 100 -14.01 -20.17 -30.85
C GLN A 100 -14.47 -20.46 -32.28
N ARG A 101 -13.78 -21.37 -32.98
CA ARG A 101 -14.15 -21.83 -34.33
C ARG A 101 -15.33 -22.79 -34.28
N ASP A 102 -15.26 -23.78 -33.40
CA ASP A 102 -16.29 -24.78 -33.18
C ASP A 102 -16.80 -24.73 -31.74
N LYS A 103 -18.00 -24.16 -31.58
CA LYS A 103 -18.68 -24.08 -30.29
C LYS A 103 -18.99 -25.45 -29.68
N LYS A 104 -18.98 -26.54 -30.46
CA LYS A 104 -19.23 -27.91 -29.98
C LYS A 104 -18.00 -28.57 -29.36
N MET A 105 -16.80 -28.03 -29.53
CA MET A 105 -15.61 -28.55 -28.86
C MET A 105 -15.79 -28.53 -27.35
N ASP A 106 -15.55 -29.65 -26.67
CA ASP A 106 -15.77 -29.79 -25.22
C ASP A 106 -14.64 -30.54 -24.49
N CYS A 107 -13.58 -30.95 -25.20
CA CYS A 107 -12.49 -31.72 -24.62
C CYS A 107 -11.12 -31.37 -25.20
N ILE A 108 -10.17 -31.13 -24.31
CA ILE A 108 -8.72 -31.06 -24.60
C ILE A 108 -8.01 -32.10 -23.73
N LYS A 109 -7.04 -32.80 -24.30
CA LYS A 109 -6.19 -33.78 -23.60
C LYS A 109 -4.73 -33.41 -23.83
N ILE A 110 -3.97 -33.38 -22.75
CA ILE A 110 -2.55 -33.01 -22.72
C ILE A 110 -1.80 -34.20 -22.13
N GLU A 111 -0.84 -34.73 -22.87
CA GLU A 111 0.03 -35.82 -22.44
C GLU A 111 1.48 -35.31 -22.42
N ILE A 112 2.14 -35.41 -21.27
CA ILE A 112 3.53 -35.02 -21.06
C ILE A 112 4.27 -36.28 -20.59
N ASN A 113 5.08 -36.85 -21.49
CA ASN A 113 5.89 -38.01 -21.20
C ASN A 113 7.34 -37.56 -20.98
N GLN A 114 7.73 -37.41 -19.71
CA GLN A 114 9.08 -36.99 -19.31
C GLN A 114 10.14 -38.03 -19.68
N GLU A 115 9.85 -39.32 -19.57
CA GLU A 115 10.80 -40.41 -19.87
C GLU A 115 11.27 -40.37 -21.32
N ASN A 116 10.36 -40.04 -22.24
CA ASN A 116 10.63 -40.02 -23.68
C ASN A 116 10.78 -38.60 -24.25
N ASN A 117 10.66 -37.56 -23.42
CA ASN A 117 10.63 -36.16 -23.84
C ASN A 117 9.60 -35.91 -24.97
N VAL A 118 8.40 -36.48 -24.85
CA VAL A 118 7.31 -36.35 -25.84
C VAL A 118 6.13 -35.63 -25.22
N ILE A 119 5.59 -34.66 -25.94
CA ILE A 119 4.39 -33.93 -25.55
C ILE A 119 3.32 -34.13 -26.62
N SER A 120 2.07 -34.37 -26.20
CA SER A 120 0.93 -34.46 -27.10
C SER A 120 -0.22 -33.59 -26.62
N VAL A 121 -0.85 -32.88 -27.56
CA VAL A 121 -2.05 -32.08 -27.32
C VAL A 121 -3.11 -32.52 -28.32
N TRP A 122 -4.25 -32.95 -27.79
CA TRP A 122 -5.40 -33.40 -28.56
C TRP A 122 -6.61 -32.54 -28.21
N ASN A 123 -7.40 -32.16 -29.21
CA ASN A 123 -8.71 -31.54 -29.01
C ASN A 123 -9.75 -32.17 -29.94
N ASN A 124 -10.99 -32.28 -29.45
CA ASN A 124 -12.12 -32.62 -30.32
C ASN A 124 -12.65 -31.38 -31.06
N GLY A 125 -13.82 -31.55 -31.68
CA GLY A 125 -14.45 -30.53 -32.51
C GLY A 125 -13.88 -30.55 -33.92
N GLN A 126 -14.31 -29.56 -34.72
CA GLN A 126 -13.93 -29.46 -36.13
C GLN A 126 -12.40 -29.57 -36.30
N GLY A 127 -11.98 -30.54 -37.12
CA GLY A 127 -10.58 -30.78 -37.44
C GLY A 127 -10.09 -29.88 -38.57
N VAL A 128 -8.82 -30.04 -38.95
CA VAL A 128 -8.26 -29.29 -40.08
C VAL A 128 -8.77 -29.88 -41.40
N PRO A 129 -9.23 -29.06 -42.37
CA PRO A 129 -9.66 -29.53 -43.68
C PRO A 129 -8.62 -30.42 -44.38
N VAL A 130 -8.94 -31.69 -44.65
CA VAL A 130 -8.01 -32.61 -45.35
C VAL A 130 -8.26 -32.55 -46.86
N VAL A 131 -7.87 -31.42 -47.44
CA VAL A 131 -8.03 -31.11 -48.87
C VAL A 131 -6.77 -30.52 -49.45
N MET A 132 -6.57 -30.68 -50.75
CA MET A 132 -5.45 -30.09 -51.47
C MET A 132 -5.71 -28.61 -51.73
N HIS A 133 -4.80 -27.74 -51.29
CA HIS A 133 -4.86 -26.32 -51.60
C HIS A 133 -4.58 -26.09 -53.08
N LYS A 134 -5.46 -25.33 -53.76
CA LYS A 134 -5.41 -25.19 -55.22
C LYS A 134 -4.14 -24.48 -55.70
N ASP A 135 -3.69 -23.47 -54.99
CA ASP A 135 -2.53 -22.66 -55.39
C ASP A 135 -1.20 -23.25 -54.91
N GLU A 136 -1.09 -23.53 -53.60
CA GLU A 136 0.10 -24.11 -52.97
C GLU A 136 0.39 -25.59 -53.32
N LYS A 137 -0.53 -26.27 -54.03
CA LYS A 137 -0.38 -27.68 -54.49
C LYS A 137 0.04 -28.67 -53.39
N MET A 138 -0.45 -28.46 -52.17
CA MET A 138 -0.21 -29.34 -51.02
C MET A 138 -1.44 -29.41 -50.12
N TYR A 139 -1.49 -30.39 -49.22
CA TYR A 139 -2.62 -30.54 -48.30
C TYR A 139 -2.63 -29.37 -47.31
N VAL A 140 -3.83 -28.87 -46.97
CA VAL A 140 -3.97 -27.75 -46.02
C VAL A 140 -3.23 -28.02 -44.68
N PRO A 141 -3.31 -29.22 -44.05
CA PRO A 141 -2.51 -29.53 -42.87
C PRO A 141 -0.99 -29.44 -43.13
N THR A 142 -0.50 -29.92 -44.28
CA THR A 142 0.92 -29.81 -44.67
C THR A 142 1.34 -28.35 -44.76
N MET A 143 0.54 -27.51 -45.41
CA MET A 143 0.78 -26.09 -45.56
C MET A 143 0.86 -25.38 -44.21
N ILE A 144 -0.18 -25.50 -43.37
CA ILE A 144 -0.30 -24.67 -42.16
C ILE A 144 0.62 -25.09 -40.99
N PHE A 145 1.18 -26.30 -41.04
CA PHE A 145 2.11 -26.83 -40.02
C PHE A 145 3.55 -27.01 -40.52
N GLY A 146 3.78 -27.08 -41.84
CA GLY A 146 5.09 -27.29 -42.44
C GLY A 146 5.71 -26.06 -43.10
N HIS A 147 4.93 -25.01 -43.37
CA HIS A 147 5.42 -23.80 -44.04
C HIS A 147 5.21 -22.56 -43.16
N LEU A 148 6.26 -21.77 -42.99
CA LEU A 148 6.22 -20.49 -42.25
C LEU A 148 5.27 -19.50 -42.95
N LEU A 149 4.81 -18.48 -42.21
CA LEU A 149 3.94 -17.42 -42.74
C LEU A 149 2.57 -17.91 -43.27
N THR A 150 2.04 -18.98 -42.67
CA THR A 150 0.72 -19.53 -43.00
C THR A 150 -0.24 -19.34 -41.82
N SER A 151 -1.44 -18.82 -42.10
CA SER A 151 -2.45 -18.53 -41.08
C SER A 151 -3.82 -18.37 -41.72
N SER A 152 -4.88 -18.74 -40.99
CA SER A 152 -6.26 -18.33 -41.34
C SER A 152 -6.57 -16.89 -40.87
N ASN A 153 -5.64 -16.25 -40.16
CA ASN A 153 -5.89 -15.01 -39.41
C ASN A 153 -5.19 -13.79 -40.04
N PHE A 154 -4.88 -13.81 -41.35
CA PHE A 154 -4.28 -12.66 -42.04
C PHE A 154 -5.29 -11.59 -42.47
N ASN A 155 -6.58 -11.94 -42.58
CA ASN A 155 -7.61 -10.94 -42.80
C ASN A 155 -7.91 -10.22 -41.47
N ASP A 156 -7.31 -9.06 -41.26
CA ASP A 156 -7.51 -8.16 -40.11
C ASP A 156 -8.86 -7.40 -40.17
N GLU A 157 -9.58 -7.42 -41.31
CA GLU A 157 -10.92 -6.83 -41.42
C GLU A 157 -11.99 -7.65 -40.69
N GLU A 158 -11.71 -8.93 -40.42
CA GLU A 158 -12.57 -9.78 -39.61
C GLU A 158 -12.29 -9.58 -38.12
N GLU A 159 -13.33 -9.29 -37.34
CA GLU A 159 -13.22 -9.21 -35.88
C GLU A 159 -12.95 -10.59 -35.28
N LYS A 160 -11.71 -10.83 -34.85
CA LYS A 160 -11.27 -12.12 -34.30
C LYS A 160 -10.91 -12.00 -32.83
N VAL A 161 -11.34 -12.99 -32.05
CA VAL A 161 -11.04 -13.13 -30.61
C VAL A 161 -10.13 -14.33 -30.33
N THR A 162 -9.31 -14.72 -31.31
CA THR A 162 -8.34 -15.81 -31.21
C THR A 162 -6.98 -15.30 -30.73
N GLY A 163 -6.15 -16.20 -30.19
CA GLY A 163 -4.79 -15.89 -29.72
C GLY A 163 -3.74 -15.91 -30.84
N GLY A 164 -3.96 -16.71 -31.88
CA GLY A 164 -3.07 -16.78 -33.05
C GLY A 164 -3.23 -15.58 -34.00
N ARG A 165 -2.14 -14.84 -34.28
CA ARG A 165 -2.18 -13.69 -35.22
C ARG A 165 -1.14 -13.77 -36.32
N ASN A 166 0.11 -14.03 -35.94
CA ASN A 166 1.26 -13.82 -36.82
C ASN A 166 1.58 -15.01 -37.75
N GLY A 167 0.85 -16.13 -37.66
CA GLY A 167 1.08 -17.29 -38.53
C GLY A 167 2.36 -18.08 -38.25
N TYR A 168 2.96 -17.94 -37.07
CA TYR A 168 4.20 -18.62 -36.68
C TYR A 168 4.01 -19.79 -35.71
N GLY A 169 3.07 -19.71 -34.77
CA GLY A 169 3.00 -20.55 -33.55
C GLY A 169 3.33 -22.03 -33.73
N ALA A 170 2.46 -22.79 -34.41
CA ALA A 170 2.65 -24.23 -34.58
C ALA A 170 3.91 -24.60 -35.39
N LYS A 171 4.36 -23.72 -36.30
CA LYS A 171 5.61 -23.92 -37.04
C LYS A 171 6.82 -23.71 -36.15
N LEU A 172 6.81 -22.73 -35.25
CA LEU A 172 7.91 -22.54 -34.30
C LEU A 172 8.08 -23.79 -33.43
N CYS A 173 6.97 -24.39 -32.98
CA CYS A 173 7.03 -25.69 -32.31
C CYS A 173 7.68 -26.77 -33.17
N ASN A 174 7.32 -26.87 -34.46
CA ASN A 174 7.93 -27.81 -35.40
C ASN A 174 9.44 -27.53 -35.62
N VAL A 175 9.84 -26.26 -35.80
CA VAL A 175 11.23 -25.84 -35.97
C VAL A 175 12.09 -26.19 -34.76
N PHE A 176 11.56 -26.06 -33.55
CA PHE A 176 12.27 -26.41 -32.31
C PHE A 176 11.98 -27.84 -31.82
N SER A 177 11.58 -28.74 -32.72
CA SER A 177 11.36 -30.16 -32.43
C SER A 177 12.26 -31.06 -33.28
N THR A 178 12.74 -32.15 -32.68
CA THR A 178 13.42 -33.24 -33.40
C THR A 178 12.43 -34.07 -34.21
N LYS A 179 11.19 -34.16 -33.72
CA LYS A 179 10.04 -34.81 -34.38
C LYS A 179 8.76 -34.05 -34.08
N PHE A 180 7.94 -33.80 -35.10
CA PHE A 180 6.65 -33.14 -34.98
C PHE A 180 5.63 -33.89 -35.85
N THR A 181 4.54 -34.37 -35.25
CA THR A 181 3.52 -35.16 -35.93
C THR A 181 2.16 -34.48 -35.80
N VAL A 182 1.51 -34.29 -36.94
CA VAL A 182 0.13 -33.82 -37.04
C VAL A 182 -0.75 -34.99 -37.39
N GLU A 183 -1.83 -35.18 -36.63
CA GLU A 183 -2.89 -36.13 -36.93
C GLU A 183 -4.24 -35.44 -36.80
N THR A 184 -5.09 -35.50 -37.83
CA THR A 184 -6.40 -34.83 -37.81
C THR A 184 -7.40 -35.58 -38.66
N SER A 185 -8.67 -35.51 -38.27
CA SER A 185 -9.79 -36.02 -39.04
C SER A 185 -10.72 -34.89 -39.44
N SER A 186 -11.23 -34.94 -40.67
CA SER A 186 -12.23 -34.00 -41.16
C SER A 186 -13.46 -34.76 -41.64
N ARG A 187 -14.61 -34.42 -41.06
CA ARG A 187 -15.91 -35.00 -41.41
C ARG A 187 -16.42 -34.48 -42.75
N GLU A 188 -16.18 -33.21 -43.06
CA GLU A 188 -16.52 -32.60 -44.35
C GLU A 188 -15.85 -33.34 -45.52
N TYR A 189 -14.54 -33.64 -45.38
CA TYR A 189 -13.76 -34.31 -46.42
C TYR A 189 -13.69 -35.83 -46.26
N ARG A 190 -14.30 -36.39 -45.21
CA ARG A 190 -14.30 -37.82 -44.83
C ARG A 190 -12.91 -38.47 -44.84
N LYS A 191 -11.92 -37.73 -44.35
CA LYS A 191 -10.50 -38.12 -44.42
C LYS A 191 -9.82 -37.97 -43.08
N HIS A 192 -8.98 -38.95 -42.77
CA HIS A 192 -7.96 -38.90 -41.74
C HIS A 192 -6.61 -38.59 -42.38
N PHE A 193 -5.86 -37.70 -41.75
CA PHE A 193 -4.55 -37.25 -42.20
C PHE A 193 -3.53 -37.48 -41.08
N LYS A 194 -2.36 -38.00 -41.46
CA LYS A 194 -1.19 -38.07 -40.58
C LYS A 194 0.09 -37.74 -41.34
N GLN A 195 0.84 -36.77 -40.86
CA GLN A 195 2.15 -36.40 -41.41
C GLN A 195 3.14 -36.09 -40.30
N SER A 196 4.42 -36.37 -40.53
CA SER A 196 5.48 -36.08 -39.57
C SER A 196 6.62 -35.30 -40.22
N TRP A 197 7.16 -34.36 -39.44
CA TRP A 197 8.36 -33.60 -39.72
C TRP A 197 9.46 -34.03 -38.74
N GLY A 198 10.70 -33.85 -39.16
CA GLY A 198 11.87 -34.07 -38.30
C GLY A 198 13.03 -33.18 -38.68
N ALA A 199 14.08 -33.20 -37.85
CA ALA A 199 15.26 -32.37 -37.99
C ALA A 199 14.90 -30.88 -38.16
N ASN A 200 14.19 -30.31 -37.17
CA ASN A 200 13.84 -28.89 -37.13
C ASN A 200 13.04 -28.42 -38.35
N MET A 201 12.02 -29.20 -38.75
CA MET A 201 11.16 -28.95 -39.92
C MET A 201 11.84 -29.08 -41.29
N THR A 202 13.13 -29.46 -41.38
CA THR A 202 13.85 -29.60 -42.66
C THR A 202 13.53 -30.90 -43.40
N LYS A 203 13.07 -31.93 -42.70
CA LYS A 203 12.64 -33.21 -43.27
C LYS A 203 11.15 -33.42 -43.04
N THR A 204 10.46 -33.95 -44.03
CA THR A 204 9.02 -34.18 -44.01
C THR A 204 8.69 -35.54 -44.60
N SER A 205 7.80 -36.31 -43.96
CA SER A 205 7.28 -37.56 -44.51
C SER A 205 6.17 -37.29 -45.53
N GLU A 206 5.91 -38.24 -46.42
CA GLU A 206 4.68 -38.21 -47.21
C GLU A 206 3.43 -38.20 -46.30
N PRO A 207 2.37 -37.45 -46.65
CA PRO A 207 1.13 -37.43 -45.89
C PRO A 207 0.38 -38.75 -46.05
N LYS A 208 0.07 -39.41 -44.93
CA LYS A 208 -0.75 -40.63 -44.92
C LYS A 208 -2.21 -40.24 -44.82
N ILE A 209 -3.00 -40.57 -45.85
CA ILE A 209 -4.41 -40.23 -45.93
C ILE A 209 -5.24 -41.50 -46.01
N LYS A 210 -6.30 -41.56 -45.21
CA LYS A 210 -7.26 -42.66 -45.18
C LYS A 210 -8.67 -42.13 -45.16
N GLU A 211 -9.63 -42.88 -45.69
CA GLU A 211 -11.05 -42.58 -45.45
C GLU A 211 -11.36 -42.71 -43.96
N TYR A 212 -12.20 -41.80 -43.45
CA TYR A 212 -12.56 -41.77 -42.04
C TYR A 212 -13.93 -41.15 -41.82
N SER A 213 -14.74 -41.81 -41.00
CA SER A 213 -16.14 -41.45 -40.70
C SER A 213 -16.43 -41.29 -39.21
N GLY A 214 -15.41 -41.35 -38.35
CA GLY A 214 -15.55 -41.15 -36.91
C GLY A 214 -15.56 -39.68 -36.50
N GLU A 215 -15.37 -39.44 -35.19
CA GLU A 215 -15.35 -38.09 -34.62
C GLU A 215 -14.18 -37.25 -35.12
N GLU A 216 -14.43 -35.93 -35.26
CA GLU A 216 -13.42 -34.95 -35.66
C GLU A 216 -12.47 -34.65 -34.50
N PHE A 217 -11.19 -34.53 -34.83
CA PHE A 217 -10.16 -34.14 -33.87
C PHE A 217 -8.92 -33.57 -34.56
N THR A 218 -8.10 -32.91 -33.74
CA THR A 218 -6.71 -32.60 -34.07
C THR A 218 -5.81 -33.07 -32.93
N LYS A 219 -4.74 -33.81 -33.26
CA LYS A 219 -3.66 -34.22 -32.36
C LYS A 219 -2.33 -33.70 -32.89
N ILE A 220 -1.64 -32.94 -32.06
CA ILE A 220 -0.25 -32.55 -32.29
C ILE A 220 0.61 -33.34 -31.31
N THR A 221 1.65 -33.99 -31.80
CA THR A 221 2.63 -34.70 -30.96
C THR A 221 4.01 -34.24 -31.34
N PHE A 222 4.83 -33.80 -30.39
CA PHE A 222 6.15 -33.26 -30.66
C PHE A 222 7.18 -33.69 -29.61
N SER A 223 8.41 -33.84 -30.08
CA SER A 223 9.61 -34.09 -29.27
C SER A 223 10.49 -32.85 -29.35
N PRO A 224 10.53 -32.00 -28.32
CA PRO A 224 11.37 -30.81 -28.32
C PRO A 224 12.83 -31.14 -28.60
N ASP A 225 13.51 -30.26 -29.32
CA ASP A 225 14.95 -30.34 -29.52
C ASP A 225 15.67 -29.76 -28.29
N LEU A 226 15.77 -30.59 -27.25
CA LEU A 226 16.28 -30.17 -25.94
C LEU A 226 17.72 -29.67 -25.98
N GLU A 227 18.54 -30.12 -26.93
CA GLU A 227 19.91 -29.62 -27.14
C GLU A 227 19.89 -28.12 -27.45
N LYS A 228 18.94 -27.65 -28.28
CA LYS A 228 18.75 -26.21 -28.57
C LYS A 228 18.29 -25.39 -27.37
N PHE A 229 17.68 -26.05 -26.39
CA PHE A 229 17.25 -25.45 -25.13
C PHE A 229 18.27 -25.68 -23.99
N LYS A 230 19.44 -26.30 -24.27
CA LYS A 230 20.46 -26.63 -23.27
C LYS A 230 19.88 -27.48 -22.12
N MET A 231 19.07 -28.47 -22.49
CA MET A 231 18.42 -29.40 -21.58
C MET A 231 18.70 -30.84 -22.03
N GLU A 232 18.71 -31.77 -21.09
CA GLU A 232 18.85 -33.22 -21.38
C GLU A 232 17.50 -33.95 -21.29
N LYS A 233 16.61 -33.46 -20.43
CA LYS A 233 15.27 -34.00 -20.20
C LYS A 233 14.29 -32.88 -19.86
N LEU A 234 13.00 -33.17 -19.94
CA LEU A 234 11.95 -32.34 -19.35
C LEU A 234 12.01 -32.47 -17.82
N ASP A 235 12.65 -31.50 -17.17
CA ASP A 235 12.75 -31.43 -15.71
C ASP A 235 11.42 -31.10 -15.02
N ASP A 236 11.40 -31.23 -13.70
CA ASP A 236 10.16 -31.08 -12.91
C ASP A 236 9.67 -29.63 -12.87
N ASP A 237 10.57 -28.64 -13.01
CA ASP A 237 10.21 -27.23 -13.01
C ASP A 237 9.47 -26.85 -14.31
N ILE A 238 9.96 -27.25 -15.49
CA ILE A 238 9.25 -27.00 -16.77
C ILE A 238 7.94 -27.79 -16.84
N VAL A 239 7.92 -29.02 -16.33
CA VAL A 239 6.72 -29.87 -16.32
C VAL A 239 5.67 -29.32 -15.35
N GLY A 240 6.09 -28.80 -14.19
CA GLY A 240 5.22 -28.06 -13.28
C GLY A 240 4.60 -26.84 -13.96
N LEU A 241 5.37 -26.10 -14.76
CA LEU A 241 4.88 -24.95 -15.52
C LEU A 241 3.90 -25.38 -16.65
N PHE A 242 4.18 -26.46 -17.37
CA PHE A 242 3.25 -27.04 -18.35
C PHE A 242 1.94 -27.49 -17.70
N SER A 243 2.04 -28.14 -16.54
CA SER A 243 0.89 -28.61 -15.76
C SER A 243 0.04 -27.42 -15.32
N LYS A 244 0.66 -26.39 -14.73
CA LYS A 244 -0.02 -25.14 -14.41
C LYS A 244 -0.71 -24.55 -15.64
N ARG A 245 -0.06 -24.57 -16.80
CA ARG A 245 -0.62 -24.06 -18.06
C ARG A 245 -1.82 -24.87 -18.57
N ALA A 246 -1.93 -26.14 -18.22
CA ALA A 246 -3.13 -26.95 -18.45
C ALA A 246 -4.32 -26.51 -17.58
N PHE A 247 -4.09 -26.21 -16.29
CA PHE A 247 -5.12 -25.68 -15.36
C PHE A 247 -5.67 -24.33 -15.82
N ASP A 248 -4.75 -23.46 -16.15
CA ASP A 248 -4.93 -22.26 -16.95
C ASP A 248 -5.94 -22.51 -18.11
N VAL A 249 -5.66 -23.44 -19.04
CA VAL A 249 -6.57 -23.74 -20.18
C VAL A 249 -7.97 -24.13 -19.74
N ALA A 250 -8.06 -24.93 -18.68
CA ALA A 250 -9.34 -25.35 -18.11
C ALA A 250 -10.15 -24.18 -17.55
N ALA A 251 -9.48 -23.14 -17.04
CA ALA A 251 -10.10 -21.98 -16.44
C ALA A 251 -10.79 -21.06 -17.44
N TRP A 252 -10.11 -20.70 -18.54
CA TRP A 252 -10.62 -19.70 -19.48
C TRP A 252 -11.41 -20.30 -20.65
N THR A 253 -11.20 -21.58 -20.98
CA THR A 253 -11.86 -22.21 -22.14
C THR A 253 -13.25 -22.72 -21.70
N ARG A 254 -14.21 -21.79 -21.60
CA ARG A 254 -15.54 -22.06 -21.06
C ARG A 254 -16.19 -23.32 -21.65
N GLY A 255 -16.57 -24.25 -20.77
CA GLY A 255 -17.26 -25.49 -21.13
C GLY A 255 -16.38 -26.58 -21.72
N VAL A 256 -15.05 -26.45 -21.66
CA VAL A 256 -14.11 -27.47 -22.13
C VAL A 256 -13.51 -28.23 -20.94
N LYS A 257 -13.58 -29.56 -20.99
CA LYS A 257 -12.95 -30.46 -20.03
C LYS A 257 -11.50 -30.67 -20.45
N VAL A 258 -10.56 -30.35 -19.57
CA VAL A 258 -9.13 -30.57 -19.80
C VAL A 258 -8.67 -31.80 -19.03
N PHE A 259 -7.92 -32.66 -19.71
CA PHE A 259 -7.25 -33.81 -19.12
C PHE A 259 -5.73 -33.62 -19.20
N LEU A 260 -5.02 -33.93 -18.12
CA LEU A 260 -3.56 -33.94 -18.05
C LEU A 260 -3.11 -35.36 -17.69
N ASN A 261 -2.32 -35.99 -18.55
CA ASN A 261 -1.82 -37.36 -18.38
C ASN A 261 -2.93 -38.40 -18.07
N GLY A 262 -4.10 -38.22 -18.69
CA GLY A 262 -5.26 -39.10 -18.52
C GLY A 262 -6.19 -38.71 -17.36
N GLU A 263 -5.74 -37.85 -16.45
CA GLU A 263 -6.54 -37.37 -15.32
C GLU A 263 -7.31 -36.09 -15.66
N LYS A 264 -8.57 -36.01 -15.25
CA LYS A 264 -9.40 -34.84 -15.49
C LYS A 264 -9.07 -33.75 -14.47
N LEU A 265 -8.76 -32.54 -14.95
CA LEU A 265 -8.46 -31.43 -14.05
C LEU A 265 -9.71 -31.01 -13.24
N PRO A 266 -9.58 -30.71 -11.93
CA PRO A 266 -10.69 -30.38 -11.04
C PRO A 266 -11.17 -28.93 -11.16
N VAL A 267 -11.05 -28.33 -12.35
CA VAL A 267 -11.42 -26.93 -12.62
C VAL A 267 -12.40 -26.89 -13.79
N LYS A 268 -13.60 -26.35 -13.57
CA LYS A 268 -14.64 -26.26 -14.61
C LYS A 268 -14.86 -24.86 -15.16
N ASN A 269 -14.46 -23.84 -14.42
CA ASN A 269 -14.71 -22.43 -14.73
C ASN A 269 -13.66 -21.53 -14.08
N PHE A 270 -13.65 -20.26 -14.47
CA PHE A 270 -12.70 -19.28 -14.00
C PHE A 270 -12.77 -19.06 -12.48
N LYS A 271 -13.96 -19.16 -11.87
CA LYS A 271 -14.11 -19.00 -10.42
C LYS A 271 -13.45 -20.13 -9.63
N GLU A 272 -13.67 -21.39 -10.02
CA GLU A 272 -13.01 -22.56 -9.41
C GLU A 272 -11.48 -22.52 -9.60
N TYR A 273 -11.00 -21.96 -10.70
CA TYR A 273 -9.57 -21.73 -10.89
C TYR A 273 -9.00 -20.69 -9.91
N ILE A 274 -9.73 -19.59 -9.66
CA ILE A 274 -9.31 -18.58 -8.69
C ILE A 274 -9.24 -19.17 -7.28
N ASP A 275 -10.15 -20.09 -6.94
CA ASP A 275 -10.13 -20.79 -5.65
C ASP A 275 -8.79 -21.51 -5.39
N LEU A 276 -8.09 -21.98 -6.43
CA LEU A 276 -6.75 -22.58 -6.29
C LEU A 276 -5.70 -21.59 -5.77
N TYR A 277 -5.91 -20.28 -5.94
CA TYR A 277 -4.97 -19.24 -5.50
C TYR A 277 -5.25 -18.73 -4.09
N ILE A 278 -6.51 -18.75 -3.67
CA ILE A 278 -6.97 -18.01 -2.48
C ILE A 278 -7.42 -18.90 -1.33
N LYS A 279 -7.83 -20.15 -1.60
CA LYS A 279 -8.26 -21.06 -0.55
C LYS A 279 -7.06 -21.81 0.01
N ASN A 280 -6.86 -21.68 1.33
CA ASN A 280 -5.92 -22.54 2.05
C ASN A 280 -6.67 -23.81 2.51
N ASN A 281 -6.06 -24.97 2.28
CA ASN A 281 -6.56 -26.26 2.80
C ASN A 281 -6.08 -26.53 4.24
N ASP A 282 -5.26 -25.64 4.80
CA ASP A 282 -4.68 -25.76 6.13
C ASP A 282 -5.32 -24.72 7.07
N ASP A 283 -6.00 -25.23 8.09
CA ASP A 283 -6.55 -24.59 9.30
C ASP A 283 -7.93 -23.89 9.30
N ASP A 284 -8.70 -24.35 10.28
CA ASP A 284 -9.92 -23.83 10.87
C ASP A 284 -9.94 -22.29 11.02
N GLY A 285 -10.91 -21.63 10.37
CA GLY A 285 -11.62 -20.53 11.02
C GLY A 285 -11.53 -19.11 10.47
N ASP A 286 -10.80 -18.81 9.39
CA ASP A 286 -10.95 -17.51 8.73
C ASP A 286 -10.72 -17.59 7.22
N ASP A 287 -11.80 -17.44 6.45
CA ASP A 287 -11.79 -17.30 4.99
C ASP A 287 -11.21 -15.89 4.68
N THR A 288 -9.90 -15.73 4.88
CA THR A 288 -9.21 -14.41 4.99
C THR A 288 -9.41 -13.50 3.78
N HIS A 289 -9.77 -14.07 2.62
CA HIS A 289 -9.89 -13.36 1.36
C HIS A 289 -11.27 -13.56 0.74
N LYS A 290 -12.21 -12.67 1.06
CA LYS A 290 -13.53 -12.66 0.42
C LYS A 290 -13.39 -12.39 -1.08
N LEU A 291 -13.68 -13.40 -1.91
CA LEU A 291 -13.66 -13.26 -3.37
C LEU A 291 -14.94 -12.58 -3.88
N ILE A 292 -14.77 -11.43 -4.54
CA ILE A 292 -15.86 -10.78 -5.28
C ILE A 292 -15.68 -11.10 -6.76
N TYR A 293 -16.66 -11.78 -7.36
CA TYR A 293 -16.62 -12.25 -8.75
C TYR A 293 -17.85 -11.79 -9.54
N GLU A 294 -17.66 -11.36 -10.78
CA GLU A 294 -18.72 -11.09 -11.75
C GLU A 294 -18.31 -11.45 -13.18
N SER A 295 -19.24 -12.02 -13.94
CA SER A 295 -19.12 -12.20 -15.40
C SER A 295 -20.11 -11.25 -16.07
N PRO A 296 -19.77 -9.96 -16.28
CA PRO A 296 -20.74 -8.96 -16.75
C PRO A 296 -21.26 -9.23 -18.16
N ASN A 297 -20.55 -10.02 -18.98
CA ASN A 297 -21.00 -10.50 -20.28
C ASN A 297 -20.19 -11.74 -20.73
N GLU A 298 -20.39 -12.19 -21.97
CA GLU A 298 -19.68 -13.36 -22.54
C GLU A 298 -18.18 -13.14 -22.75
N ARG A 299 -17.72 -11.88 -22.79
CA ARG A 299 -16.33 -11.51 -23.10
C ARG A 299 -15.51 -11.10 -21.88
N TRP A 300 -16.10 -11.01 -20.69
CA TRP A 300 -15.41 -10.56 -19.48
C TRP A 300 -15.84 -11.39 -18.27
N GLU A 301 -14.85 -11.87 -17.52
CA GLU A 301 -14.95 -12.36 -16.15
C GLU A 301 -13.93 -11.58 -15.31
N VAL A 302 -14.40 -11.03 -14.19
CA VAL A 302 -13.58 -10.22 -13.29
C VAL A 302 -13.77 -10.72 -11.87
N ALA A 303 -12.66 -10.91 -11.16
CA ALA A 303 -12.68 -11.11 -9.73
C ALA A 303 -11.67 -10.21 -9.02
N VAL A 304 -11.98 -9.87 -7.78
CA VAL A 304 -11.12 -9.08 -6.91
C VAL A 304 -11.18 -9.60 -5.49
N THR A 305 -10.03 -9.59 -4.83
CA THR A 305 -9.91 -9.79 -3.39
C THR A 305 -8.82 -8.88 -2.80
N THR A 306 -8.67 -8.89 -1.49
CA THR A 306 -7.61 -8.15 -0.78
C THR A 306 -6.22 -8.70 -1.13
N SER A 307 -5.19 -7.88 -0.94
CA SER A 307 -3.80 -8.34 -1.08
C SER A 307 -2.94 -7.74 0.01
N ASP A 308 -2.20 -8.59 0.72
CA ASP A 308 -1.25 -8.20 1.76
C ASP A 308 0.15 -7.91 1.20
N TYR A 309 0.40 -8.25 -0.07
CA TYR A 309 1.74 -8.25 -0.68
C TYR A 309 1.88 -7.22 -1.81
N GLY A 310 1.09 -6.15 -1.77
CA GLY A 310 1.01 -5.18 -2.87
C GLY A 310 0.07 -5.62 -3.99
N PHE A 311 0.06 -4.87 -5.10
CA PHE A 311 -0.82 -5.17 -6.22
C PHE A 311 -0.45 -6.51 -6.86
N ARG A 312 -1.43 -7.41 -7.00
CA ARG A 312 -1.29 -8.69 -7.70
C ARG A 312 -2.33 -8.81 -8.80
N GLN A 313 -1.97 -9.50 -9.87
CA GLN A 313 -2.89 -9.74 -10.98
C GLN A 313 -2.65 -11.11 -11.62
N VAL A 314 -3.73 -11.76 -12.04
CA VAL A 314 -3.69 -12.92 -12.93
C VAL A 314 -4.70 -12.65 -14.04
N SER A 315 -4.21 -12.45 -15.27
CA SER A 315 -5.08 -12.08 -16.38
C SER A 315 -4.82 -12.86 -17.66
N PHE A 316 -5.90 -13.05 -18.41
CA PHE A 316 -5.91 -13.74 -19.69
C PHE A 316 -6.66 -12.92 -20.74
N VAL A 317 -6.05 -12.84 -21.93
CA VAL A 317 -6.64 -12.20 -23.12
C VAL A 317 -6.67 -13.24 -24.24
N ASN A 318 -7.86 -13.65 -24.69
CA ASN A 318 -8.01 -14.69 -25.73
C ASN A 318 -7.16 -15.94 -25.43
N SER A 319 -7.28 -16.50 -24.23
CA SER A 319 -6.49 -17.66 -23.76
C SER A 319 -5.00 -17.41 -23.55
N ILE A 320 -4.47 -16.21 -23.81
CA ILE A 320 -3.06 -15.87 -23.61
C ILE A 320 -2.87 -15.33 -22.19
N ALA A 321 -1.91 -15.90 -21.45
CA ALA A 321 -1.54 -15.39 -20.13
C ALA A 321 -0.78 -14.06 -20.25
N THR A 322 -1.41 -12.97 -19.82
CA THR A 322 -0.79 -11.65 -19.74
C THR A 322 -0.20 -11.44 -18.35
N SER A 323 0.94 -12.10 -18.07
CA SER A 323 1.60 -12.12 -16.75
C SER A 323 2.04 -10.73 -16.25
N LYS A 324 2.30 -9.78 -17.16
CA LYS A 324 2.62 -8.38 -16.85
C LYS A 324 1.41 -7.44 -16.95
N GLY A 325 0.23 -7.98 -17.28
CA GLY A 325 -1.03 -7.25 -17.36
C GLY A 325 -1.13 -6.42 -18.63
N GLY A 326 -1.51 -5.14 -18.51
CA GLY A 326 -1.69 -4.24 -19.65
C GLY A 326 -2.99 -3.46 -19.58
N LYS A 327 -3.44 -2.95 -20.73
CA LYS A 327 -4.58 -2.02 -20.81
C LYS A 327 -5.91 -2.59 -20.34
N HIS A 328 -6.13 -3.89 -20.45
CA HIS A 328 -7.31 -4.59 -19.93
C HIS A 328 -7.32 -4.61 -18.40
N VAL A 329 -6.16 -4.84 -17.77
CA VAL A 329 -6.00 -4.80 -16.31
C VAL A 329 -6.20 -3.39 -15.80
N ASP A 330 -5.53 -2.41 -16.41
CA ASP A 330 -5.67 -1.00 -16.03
C ASP A 330 -7.12 -0.54 -16.13
N HIS A 331 -7.83 -0.91 -17.20
CA HIS A 331 -9.24 -0.57 -17.38
C HIS A 331 -10.12 -1.02 -16.20
N VAL A 332 -9.96 -2.27 -15.75
CA VAL A 332 -10.72 -2.83 -14.62
C VAL A 332 -10.29 -2.20 -13.29
N VAL A 333 -8.98 -2.10 -13.07
CA VAL A 333 -8.40 -1.54 -11.84
C VAL A 333 -8.81 -0.08 -11.64
N ASP A 334 -8.83 0.73 -12.71
CA ASP A 334 -9.20 2.14 -12.65
C ASP A 334 -10.67 2.32 -12.27
N MET A 335 -11.57 1.47 -12.79
CA MET A 335 -12.99 1.49 -12.41
C MET A 335 -13.18 1.21 -10.91
N ILE A 336 -12.52 0.17 -10.40
CA ILE A 336 -12.58 -0.20 -8.97
C ILE A 336 -11.94 0.88 -8.10
N THR A 337 -10.77 1.37 -8.50
CA THR A 337 -10.01 2.39 -7.77
C THR A 337 -10.79 3.70 -7.66
N LYS A 338 -11.48 4.12 -8.72
CA LYS A 338 -12.31 5.33 -8.71
C LYS A 338 -13.44 5.20 -7.69
N TYR A 339 -14.19 4.10 -7.74
CA TYR A 339 -15.30 3.85 -6.82
C TYR A 339 -14.84 3.77 -5.36
N VAL A 340 -13.81 2.97 -5.08
CA VAL A 340 -13.23 2.83 -3.74
C VAL A 340 -12.66 4.17 -3.24
N GLY A 341 -12.01 4.94 -4.11
CA GLY A 341 -11.46 6.25 -3.79
C GLY A 341 -12.52 7.27 -3.36
N GLU A 342 -13.70 7.26 -3.97
CA GLU A 342 -14.83 8.12 -3.56
C GLU A 342 -15.35 7.75 -2.16
N LEU A 343 -15.42 6.47 -1.83
CA LEU A 343 -15.80 6.00 -0.51
C LEU A 343 -14.75 6.34 0.55
N LEU A 344 -13.48 6.18 0.23
CA LEU A 344 -12.36 6.51 1.12
C LEU A 344 -12.30 8.01 1.43
N LYS A 345 -12.58 8.89 0.46
CA LYS A 345 -12.70 10.34 0.70
C LYS A 345 -13.78 10.68 1.74
N LYS A 346 -14.86 9.90 1.79
CA LYS A 346 -15.95 10.08 2.78
C LYS A 346 -15.58 9.50 4.15
N LYS A 347 -14.89 8.36 4.19
CA LYS A 347 -14.53 7.64 5.43
C LYS A 347 -13.25 8.16 6.10
N ASN A 348 -12.25 8.64 5.34
CA ASN A 348 -10.97 9.15 5.83
C ASN A 348 -10.91 10.69 5.84
N LYS A 349 -11.96 11.36 6.30
CA LYS A 349 -12.02 12.83 6.31
C LYS A 349 -10.99 13.39 7.29
N GLY A 350 -10.11 14.25 6.77
CA GLY A 350 -9.06 14.89 7.57
C GLY A 350 -7.85 14.01 7.87
N GLY A 351 -7.86 12.75 7.44
CA GLY A 351 -6.71 11.86 7.53
C GLY A 351 -5.68 12.08 6.42
N VAL A 352 -4.70 11.18 6.32
CA VAL A 352 -3.69 11.20 5.25
C VAL A 352 -4.35 11.03 3.88
N ALA A 353 -3.87 11.81 2.90
CA ALA A 353 -4.35 11.70 1.52
C ALA A 353 -4.01 10.32 0.92
N ILE A 354 -5.05 9.59 0.52
CA ILE A 354 -4.94 8.27 -0.12
C ILE A 354 -4.93 8.46 -1.64
N LYS A 355 -3.84 8.03 -2.30
CA LYS A 355 -3.64 8.14 -3.75
C LYS A 355 -4.14 6.88 -4.47
N PRO A 356 -4.53 6.95 -5.77
CA PRO A 356 -4.98 5.79 -6.54
C PRO A 356 -4.01 4.59 -6.52
N GLY A 357 -2.70 4.83 -6.63
CA GLY A 357 -1.70 3.76 -6.56
C GLY A 357 -1.68 3.03 -5.20
N GLN A 358 -2.05 3.70 -4.11
CA GLN A 358 -2.15 3.05 -2.79
C GLN A 358 -3.39 2.16 -2.72
N ILE A 359 -4.49 2.55 -3.36
CA ILE A 359 -5.68 1.69 -3.48
C ILE A 359 -5.34 0.45 -4.32
N LYS A 360 -4.67 0.65 -5.46
CA LYS A 360 -4.18 -0.44 -6.34
C LYS A 360 -3.36 -1.47 -5.56
N ASN A 361 -2.46 -1.02 -4.68
CA ASN A 361 -1.59 -1.91 -3.93
C ASN A 361 -2.30 -2.83 -2.92
N HIS A 362 -3.58 -2.63 -2.62
CA HIS A 362 -4.34 -3.49 -1.71
C HIS A 362 -5.30 -4.45 -2.45
N MET A 363 -5.11 -4.60 -3.77
CA MET A 363 -5.97 -5.42 -4.61
C MET A 363 -5.21 -6.59 -5.23
N TRP A 364 -5.85 -7.76 -5.23
CA TRP A 364 -5.52 -8.87 -6.09
C TRP A 364 -6.64 -9.06 -7.10
N ILE A 365 -6.31 -8.89 -8.39
CA ILE A 365 -7.27 -8.90 -9.49
C ILE A 365 -7.11 -10.15 -10.37
N PHE A 366 -8.23 -10.75 -10.75
CA PHE A 366 -8.29 -11.85 -11.71
C PHE A 366 -9.16 -11.43 -12.89
N ILE A 367 -8.65 -11.54 -14.13
CA ILE A 367 -9.38 -11.12 -15.33
C ILE A 367 -9.28 -12.20 -16.39
N ASN A 368 -10.41 -12.61 -16.96
CA ASN A 368 -10.45 -13.38 -18.20
C ASN A 368 -11.28 -12.60 -19.21
N CYS A 369 -10.70 -12.27 -20.37
CA CYS A 369 -11.42 -11.52 -21.39
C CYS A 369 -11.14 -11.92 -22.84
N LEU A 370 -12.12 -11.59 -23.69
CA LEU A 370 -12.06 -11.77 -25.14
C LEU A 370 -12.00 -10.40 -25.82
N ILE A 371 -10.86 -10.13 -26.46
CA ILE A 371 -10.51 -8.85 -27.07
C ILE A 371 -10.40 -9.04 -28.58
N VAL A 372 -11.00 -8.13 -29.35
CA VAL A 372 -10.89 -8.15 -30.81
C VAL A 372 -9.49 -7.70 -31.23
N ASN A 373 -8.83 -8.52 -32.05
CA ASN A 373 -7.54 -8.23 -32.68
C ASN A 373 -6.51 -7.61 -31.70
N PRO A 374 -6.19 -8.28 -30.56
CA PRO A 374 -5.35 -7.73 -29.51
C PRO A 374 -3.93 -7.44 -30.03
N SER A 375 -3.33 -6.38 -29.49
CA SER A 375 -1.92 -6.05 -29.69
C SER A 375 -1.15 -6.22 -28.38
N PHE A 376 0.12 -6.63 -28.49
CA PHE A 376 0.99 -6.91 -27.35
C PHE A 376 2.31 -6.14 -27.48
N ASP A 377 3.09 -6.12 -26.40
CA ASP A 377 4.42 -5.53 -26.33
C ASP A 377 5.46 -6.29 -27.17
N SER A 378 5.35 -7.61 -27.20
CA SER A 378 6.26 -8.51 -27.90
C SER A 378 5.57 -9.81 -28.32
N GLN A 379 6.34 -10.71 -28.95
CA GLN A 379 5.87 -12.04 -29.33
C GLN A 379 5.62 -12.95 -28.12
N SER A 380 6.19 -12.67 -26.93
CA SER A 380 5.86 -13.43 -25.72
C SER A 380 4.43 -13.15 -25.24
N LYS A 381 3.86 -11.99 -25.63
CA LYS A 381 2.49 -11.54 -25.35
C LYS A 381 2.17 -11.38 -23.85
N GLU A 382 3.16 -11.00 -23.06
CA GLU A 382 3.02 -10.83 -21.61
C GLU A 382 2.26 -9.56 -21.21
N THR A 383 2.31 -8.51 -22.06
CA THR A 383 1.62 -7.23 -21.83
C THR A 383 0.71 -6.86 -23.00
N MET A 384 -0.59 -6.67 -22.75
CA MET A 384 -1.53 -6.19 -23.78
C MET A 384 -1.49 -4.66 -23.91
N THR A 385 -1.29 -4.15 -25.13
CA THR A 385 -1.09 -2.73 -25.43
C THR A 385 -2.28 -2.04 -26.09
N LEU A 386 -3.27 -2.82 -26.56
CA LEU A 386 -4.43 -2.30 -27.30
C LEU A 386 -5.21 -1.28 -26.46
N GLN A 387 -5.66 -0.20 -27.08
CA GLN A 387 -6.44 0.84 -26.38
C GLN A 387 -7.87 0.38 -26.11
N VAL A 388 -8.42 0.77 -24.96
CA VAL A 388 -9.76 0.35 -24.47
C VAL A 388 -10.86 0.55 -25.52
N LYS A 389 -10.83 1.65 -26.27
CA LYS A 389 -11.81 1.95 -27.33
C LYS A 389 -11.87 0.90 -28.45
N ASN A 390 -10.80 0.11 -28.63
CA ASN A 390 -10.66 -0.88 -29.68
C ASN A 390 -10.86 -2.32 -29.18
N PHE A 391 -11.27 -2.54 -27.93
CA PHE A 391 -11.45 -3.90 -27.38
C PHE A 391 -12.55 -4.71 -28.09
N GLY A 392 -13.42 -4.06 -28.87
CA GLY A 392 -14.61 -4.65 -29.46
C GLY A 392 -15.67 -5.06 -28.43
N SER A 393 -15.48 -4.69 -27.16
CA SER A 393 -16.40 -4.95 -26.05
C SER A 393 -16.18 -3.97 -24.91
N LYS A 394 -17.14 -3.85 -23.99
CA LYS A 394 -17.03 -3.04 -22.77
C LYS A 394 -17.19 -3.91 -21.53
N CYS A 395 -16.35 -3.68 -20.52
CA CYS A 395 -16.48 -4.32 -19.22
C CYS A 395 -17.40 -3.48 -18.32
N ASN A 396 -18.71 -3.77 -18.32
CA ASN A 396 -19.68 -3.02 -17.52
C ASN A 396 -19.97 -3.77 -16.20
N LEU A 397 -19.18 -3.48 -15.16
CA LEU A 397 -19.40 -4.06 -13.83
C LEU A 397 -20.64 -3.46 -13.15
N SER A 398 -21.44 -4.30 -12.52
CA SER A 398 -22.70 -3.90 -11.89
C SER A 398 -22.51 -3.13 -10.58
N GLU A 399 -23.53 -2.38 -10.16
CA GLU A 399 -23.54 -1.78 -8.81
C GLU A 399 -23.42 -2.85 -7.71
N LYS A 400 -23.96 -4.06 -7.94
CA LYS A 400 -23.85 -5.18 -7.00
C LYS A 400 -22.39 -5.57 -6.79
N PHE A 401 -21.59 -5.62 -7.86
CA PHE A 401 -20.15 -5.86 -7.77
C PHE A 401 -19.45 -4.79 -6.93
N PHE A 402 -19.65 -3.51 -7.26
CA PHE A 402 -19.02 -2.41 -6.53
C PHE A 402 -19.43 -2.37 -5.04
N ASN A 403 -20.70 -2.62 -4.73
CA ASN A 403 -21.18 -2.73 -3.35
C ASN A 403 -20.57 -3.93 -2.62
N ALA A 404 -20.31 -5.04 -3.30
CA ALA A 404 -19.60 -6.18 -2.73
C ALA A 404 -18.12 -5.86 -2.48
N VAL A 405 -17.45 -5.16 -3.41
CA VAL A 405 -16.07 -4.66 -3.22
C VAL A 405 -15.96 -3.75 -2.00
N ALA A 406 -16.92 -2.84 -1.80
CA ALA A 406 -16.95 -1.97 -0.62
C ALA A 406 -17.08 -2.72 0.72
N LYS A 407 -17.61 -3.96 0.68
CA LYS A 407 -17.78 -4.87 1.84
C LYS A 407 -16.80 -6.04 1.80
N GLY A 408 -15.76 -5.92 0.97
CA GLY A 408 -14.79 -6.97 0.67
C GLY A 408 -13.49 -6.91 1.44
N GLY A 409 -13.39 -6.05 2.48
CA GLY A 409 -12.18 -5.87 3.28
C GLY A 409 -11.17 -4.86 2.72
N ILE A 410 -11.25 -4.52 1.43
CA ILE A 410 -10.30 -3.59 0.78
C ILE A 410 -10.34 -2.20 1.43
N ILE A 411 -11.53 -1.67 1.73
CA ILE A 411 -11.68 -0.35 2.35
C ILE A 411 -11.11 -0.38 3.78
N GLU A 412 -11.43 -1.42 4.54
CA GLU A 412 -10.98 -1.60 5.92
C GLU A 412 -9.45 -1.66 5.98
N THR A 413 -8.84 -2.47 5.13
CA THR A 413 -7.39 -2.64 5.03
C THR A 413 -6.70 -1.32 4.68
N ILE A 414 -7.23 -0.58 3.70
CA ILE A 414 -6.68 0.73 3.32
C ILE A 414 -6.82 1.76 4.46
N LEU A 415 -7.94 1.76 5.19
CA LEU A 415 -8.13 2.66 6.33
C LEU A 415 -7.19 2.31 7.49
N MET A 416 -6.93 1.04 7.75
CA MET A 416 -5.93 0.59 8.73
C MET A 416 -4.53 1.05 8.33
N TRP A 417 -4.15 0.84 7.07
CA TRP A 417 -2.90 1.34 6.52
C TRP A 417 -2.78 2.86 6.64
N ALA A 418 -3.83 3.61 6.32
CA ALA A 418 -3.85 5.07 6.42
C ALA A 418 -3.64 5.55 7.86
N LYS A 419 -4.30 4.91 8.83
CA LYS A 419 -4.12 5.19 10.26
C LYS A 419 -2.71 4.87 10.75
N SER A 420 -2.16 3.73 10.35
CA SER A 420 -0.77 3.37 10.68
C SER A 420 0.19 4.43 10.15
N LYS A 421 -0.03 4.90 8.92
CA LYS A 421 0.80 5.93 8.30
C LYS A 421 0.67 7.29 8.98
N GLU A 422 -0.51 7.65 9.46
CA GLU A 422 -0.72 8.84 10.30
C GLU A 422 0.11 8.76 11.58
N GLN A 423 0.02 7.62 12.28
CA GLN A 423 0.78 7.37 13.50
C GLN A 423 2.30 7.41 13.25
N ASP A 424 2.78 6.78 12.19
CA ASP A 424 4.19 6.80 11.81
C ASP A 424 4.68 8.23 11.54
N GLN A 425 3.86 9.07 10.88
CA GLN A 425 4.22 10.46 10.62
C GLN A 425 4.20 11.32 11.90
N LEU A 426 3.20 11.17 12.77
CA LEU A 426 3.14 11.85 14.07
C LEU A 426 4.28 11.40 15.00
N SER A 427 4.70 10.14 14.92
CA SER A 427 5.82 9.65 15.73
C SER A 427 7.12 10.41 15.43
N LYS A 428 7.29 10.90 14.19
CA LYS A 428 8.46 11.70 13.79
C LYS A 428 8.47 13.10 14.41
N THR A 429 7.31 13.64 14.79
CA THR A 429 7.20 14.92 15.51
C THR A 429 7.16 14.75 17.03
N SER A 430 7.30 13.52 17.53
CA SER A 430 7.36 13.25 18.97
C SER A 430 8.61 13.86 19.61
N GLY A 431 8.43 14.38 20.81
CA GLY A 431 9.49 14.79 21.71
C GLY A 431 10.27 13.60 22.23
N LYS A 432 11.51 13.86 22.66
CA LYS A 432 12.36 12.90 23.34
C LYS A 432 12.85 13.54 24.65
N LYS A 433 13.00 12.73 25.70
CA LYS A 433 13.65 13.19 26.93
C LYS A 433 15.09 13.60 26.61
N GLN A 434 15.37 14.88 26.73
CA GLN A 434 16.69 15.46 26.57
C GLN A 434 16.93 16.45 27.68
N THR A 435 18.15 16.53 28.19
CA THR A 435 18.46 17.40 29.34
C THR A 435 18.50 18.88 28.94
N LYS A 436 18.75 19.20 27.67
CA LYS A 436 18.86 20.60 27.20
C LYS A 436 18.20 20.78 25.83
N LEU A 437 17.41 21.84 25.67
CA LEU A 437 16.83 22.28 24.40
C LEU A 437 17.31 23.70 24.08
N LYS A 438 18.38 23.82 23.28
CA LYS A 438 19.02 25.13 22.98
C LYS A 438 18.38 25.84 21.79
N ASP A 439 17.66 25.12 20.95
CA ASP A 439 17.09 25.59 19.69
C ASP A 439 15.68 26.19 19.83
N ILE A 440 15.18 26.38 21.06
CA ILE A 440 13.88 26.96 21.35
C ILE A 440 14.08 28.30 22.10
N PRO A 441 14.24 29.44 21.40
CA PRO A 441 14.68 30.70 22.01
C PRO A 441 13.74 31.24 23.10
N LYS A 442 12.43 30.95 23.00
CA LYS A 442 11.42 31.43 23.95
C LYS A 442 11.29 30.57 25.19
N LEU A 443 11.93 29.41 25.27
CA LEU A 443 11.92 28.57 26.46
C LEU A 443 12.91 29.09 27.49
N ALA A 444 12.43 29.42 28.69
CA ALA A 444 13.28 29.50 29.87
C ALA A 444 13.17 28.17 30.60
N ASP A 445 14.12 27.28 30.33
CA ASP A 445 14.08 25.88 30.76
C ASP A 445 14.46 25.73 32.24
N ALA A 446 13.83 24.79 32.96
CA ALA A 446 14.25 24.47 34.33
C ALA A 446 15.59 23.72 34.32
N ASN A 447 16.47 23.96 35.30
CA ASN A 447 17.81 23.35 35.32
C ASN A 447 17.76 21.82 35.38
N MET A 448 16.74 21.24 36.03
CA MET A 448 16.57 19.80 36.18
C MET A 448 15.65 19.16 35.12
N ALA A 449 15.09 19.95 34.20
CA ALA A 449 14.15 19.44 33.20
C ALA A 449 14.81 18.44 32.24
N GLY A 450 14.15 17.29 32.06
CA GLY A 450 14.70 16.16 31.29
C GLY A 450 15.85 15.40 31.96
N GLY A 451 16.23 15.74 33.20
CA GLY A 451 17.17 14.99 34.03
C GLY A 451 16.50 13.91 34.90
N PRO A 452 17.23 13.33 35.88
CA PRO A 452 16.66 12.36 36.83
C PRO A 452 15.52 12.93 37.68
N MET A 453 15.56 14.24 37.95
CA MET A 453 14.56 14.95 38.76
C MET A 453 13.43 15.56 37.94
N SER A 454 13.29 15.18 36.66
CA SER A 454 12.30 15.76 35.75
C SER A 454 10.85 15.60 36.23
N HIS A 455 10.55 14.53 36.99
CA HIS A 455 9.24 14.30 37.59
C HIS A 455 8.82 15.37 38.61
N ARG A 456 9.79 16.12 39.16
CA ARG A 456 9.54 17.26 40.07
C ARG A 456 9.45 18.59 39.33
N CYS A 457 9.82 18.63 38.06
CA CYS A 457 9.82 19.86 37.29
C CYS A 457 8.40 20.20 36.81
N THR A 458 8.04 21.49 36.89
CA THR A 458 6.80 22.06 36.36
C THR A 458 7.11 23.04 35.24
N LEU A 459 6.49 22.86 34.07
CA LEU A 459 6.54 23.85 32.99
C LEU A 459 5.35 24.81 33.14
N ILE A 460 5.63 26.10 33.27
CA ILE A 460 4.60 27.15 33.29
C ILE A 460 4.34 27.61 31.85
N LEU A 461 3.10 27.47 31.39
CA LEU A 461 2.66 27.96 30.09
C LEU A 461 1.96 29.31 30.28
N THR A 462 2.47 30.36 29.63
CA THR A 462 1.94 31.72 29.77
C THR A 462 1.24 32.22 28.54
N GLU A 463 0.27 33.10 28.71
CA GLU A 463 -0.37 33.83 27.61
C GLU A 463 0.52 34.98 27.13
N GLY A 464 1.30 34.74 26.08
CA GLY A 464 2.19 35.74 25.48
C GLY A 464 3.50 36.02 26.23
N ASP A 465 4.36 36.82 25.60
CA ASP A 465 5.69 37.16 26.11
C ASP A 465 5.65 38.13 27.31
N SER A 466 4.57 38.90 27.45
CA SER A 466 4.34 39.81 28.57
C SER A 466 4.21 39.03 29.89
N ALA A 467 3.29 38.05 29.93
CA ALA A 467 3.09 37.19 31.08
C ALA A 467 4.35 36.38 31.44
N LYS A 468 5.11 35.91 30.43
CA LYS A 468 6.40 35.25 30.65
C LYS A 468 7.36 36.12 31.45
N SER A 469 7.50 37.40 31.09
CA SER A 469 8.45 38.31 31.74
C SER A 469 8.14 38.46 33.23
N SER A 470 6.84 38.58 33.57
CA SER A 470 6.35 38.58 34.94
C SER A 470 6.68 37.28 35.69
N VAL A 471 6.47 36.12 35.06
CA VAL A 471 6.80 34.80 35.64
C VAL A 471 8.30 34.65 35.89
N VAL A 472 9.15 35.02 34.93
CA VAL A 472 10.61 34.94 35.08
C VAL A 472 11.09 35.75 36.29
N SER A 473 10.46 36.89 36.59
CA SER A 473 10.77 37.68 37.79
C SER A 473 10.38 36.95 39.10
N GLY A 474 9.27 36.22 39.10
CA GLY A 474 8.80 35.41 40.22
C GLY A 474 9.62 34.14 40.44
N LEU A 475 10.15 33.54 39.37
CA LEU A 475 11.07 32.39 39.46
C LEU A 475 12.36 32.70 40.22
N GLY A 476 12.72 33.98 40.39
CA GLY A 476 13.82 34.40 41.27
C GLY A 476 13.59 34.03 42.75
N ILE A 477 12.34 33.79 43.16
CA ILE A 477 11.97 33.42 44.54
C ILE A 477 11.93 31.90 44.74
N VAL A 478 11.26 31.18 43.83
CA VAL A 478 11.08 29.72 43.95
C VAL A 478 12.23 28.90 43.37
N GLY A 479 13.17 29.56 42.67
CA GLY A 479 14.32 28.94 42.03
C GLY A 479 14.02 28.42 40.62
N ARG A 480 15.10 28.25 39.83
CA ARG A 480 15.03 27.78 38.43
C ARG A 480 15.27 26.28 38.26
N ASP A 481 15.47 25.55 39.36
CA ASP A 481 15.79 24.12 39.28
C ASP A 481 14.61 23.29 38.80
N TYR A 482 13.43 23.58 39.34
CA TYR A 482 12.21 22.80 39.10
C TYR A 482 11.16 23.54 38.29
N TYR A 483 11.36 24.81 37.93
CA TYR A 483 10.36 25.61 37.22
C TYR A 483 10.92 26.17 35.92
N GLY A 484 10.25 25.83 34.82
CA GLY A 484 10.49 26.40 33.50
C GLY A 484 9.31 27.25 33.06
N VAL A 485 9.49 28.12 32.07
CA VAL A 485 8.40 28.92 31.50
C VAL A 485 8.50 29.01 29.98
N PHE A 486 7.34 28.87 29.32
CA PHE A 486 7.20 29.00 27.87
C PHE A 486 5.95 29.81 27.50
N PRO A 487 6.08 30.89 26.69
CA PRO A 487 4.96 31.72 26.26
C PRO A 487 4.26 31.12 25.04
N LEU A 488 2.94 31.04 25.10
CA LEU A 488 2.10 30.69 23.97
C LEU A 488 1.92 31.91 23.05
N LYS A 489 1.94 31.69 21.73
CA LYS A 489 1.75 32.77 20.74
C LYS A 489 0.29 33.22 20.54
N GLY A 490 -0.67 32.56 21.18
CA GLY A 490 -2.11 32.84 21.08
C GLY A 490 -2.95 31.60 21.38
N LYS A 491 -4.19 31.58 20.87
CA LYS A 491 -5.12 30.45 21.02
C LYS A 491 -4.53 29.19 20.37
N LEU A 492 -4.48 28.10 21.13
CA LEU A 492 -3.97 26.82 20.66
C LEU A 492 -4.91 26.19 19.61
N LEU A 493 -4.35 25.44 18.67
CA LEU A 493 -5.16 24.69 17.71
C LEU A 493 -6.00 23.63 18.45
N ASN A 494 -7.31 23.59 18.18
CA ASN A 494 -8.17 22.49 18.66
C ASN A 494 -7.81 21.19 17.91
N VAL A 495 -6.93 20.39 18.51
CA VAL A 495 -6.36 19.18 17.89
C VAL A 495 -7.37 18.07 17.62
N ARG A 496 -8.50 18.06 18.32
CA ARG A 496 -9.56 17.05 18.15
C ARG A 496 -10.25 17.17 16.80
N GLU A 497 -10.29 18.39 16.27
CA GLU A 497 -10.98 18.77 15.03
C GLU A 497 -10.01 19.11 13.90
N ALA A 498 -8.70 19.04 14.18
CA ALA A 498 -7.65 19.36 13.23
C ALA A 498 -7.37 18.16 12.32
N THR A 499 -7.17 18.43 11.03
CA THR A 499 -6.70 17.42 10.10
C THR A 499 -5.28 16.97 10.44
N HIS A 500 -4.89 15.80 9.97
CA HIS A 500 -3.53 15.28 10.14
C HIS A 500 -2.46 16.29 9.70
N ASN A 501 -2.65 16.92 8.53
CA ASN A 501 -1.73 17.95 8.03
C ASN A 501 -1.68 19.18 8.96
N GLN A 502 -2.84 19.68 9.42
CA GLN A 502 -2.89 20.82 10.34
C GLN A 502 -2.14 20.54 11.65
N ARG A 503 -2.23 19.30 12.17
CA ARG A 503 -1.50 18.88 13.37
C ARG A 503 0.00 18.85 13.13
N MET A 504 0.43 18.26 12.01
CA MET A 504 1.84 18.13 11.65
C MET A 504 2.52 19.47 11.39
N GLU A 505 1.82 20.41 10.74
CA GLU A 505 2.35 21.73 10.39
C GLU A 505 2.28 22.74 11.55
N ASN A 506 1.55 22.43 12.63
CA ASN A 506 1.42 23.34 13.76
C ASN A 506 2.71 23.41 14.58
N VAL A 507 3.47 24.50 14.36
CA VAL A 507 4.74 24.76 15.03
C VAL A 507 4.60 24.81 16.55
N GLU A 508 3.51 25.40 17.06
CA GLU A 508 3.31 25.58 18.51
C GLU A 508 3.15 24.24 19.23
N ILE A 509 2.28 23.36 18.70
CA ILE A 509 2.09 21.99 19.22
C ILE A 509 3.40 21.21 19.14
N ASN A 510 4.10 21.24 18.00
CA ASN A 510 5.36 20.52 17.84
C ASN A 510 6.42 21.01 18.85
N VAL A 511 6.49 22.31 19.11
CA VAL A 511 7.38 22.88 20.13
C VAL A 511 6.97 22.43 21.54
N LEU A 512 5.69 22.47 21.91
CA LEU A 512 5.21 22.00 23.22
C LEU A 512 5.50 20.51 23.43
N VAL A 513 5.23 19.68 22.43
CA VAL A 513 5.53 18.24 22.43
C VAL A 513 7.02 18.01 22.69
N ARG A 514 7.91 18.78 22.05
CA ARG A 514 9.36 18.72 22.28
C ARG A 514 9.77 19.19 23.67
N ILE A 515 9.24 20.32 24.15
CA ILE A 515 9.59 20.88 25.48
C ILE A 515 9.22 19.89 26.59
N LEU A 516 8.03 19.30 26.50
CA LEU A 516 7.49 18.37 27.49
C LEU A 516 8.06 16.95 27.35
N GLY A 517 8.68 16.62 26.21
CA GLY A 517 9.13 15.25 25.92
C GLY A 517 7.97 14.29 25.66
N LEU A 518 6.83 14.81 25.18
CA LEU A 518 5.65 14.02 24.87
C LEU A 518 5.87 13.19 23.61
N ASN A 519 5.23 12.04 23.54
CA ASN A 519 5.43 11.04 22.49
C ASN A 519 4.09 10.44 22.10
N PHE A 520 3.75 10.50 20.82
CA PHE A 520 2.46 10.05 20.31
C PHE A 520 2.31 8.51 20.30
N ASN A 521 3.40 7.76 20.48
CA ASN A 521 3.39 6.30 20.61
C ASN A 521 3.27 5.82 22.07
N LYS A 522 3.27 6.73 23.04
CA LYS A 522 3.12 6.39 24.47
C LYS A 522 1.75 6.80 24.97
N LYS A 523 1.20 6.00 25.88
CA LYS A 523 -0.12 6.30 26.49
C LYS A 523 0.00 7.02 27.82
N TYR A 524 1.15 6.92 28.48
CA TYR A 524 1.46 7.40 29.83
C TYR A 524 0.60 6.75 30.91
N GLU A 525 0.36 5.44 30.77
CA GLU A 525 -0.45 4.66 31.71
C GLU A 525 0.34 4.15 32.92
N ASP A 526 1.67 4.13 32.86
CA ASP A 526 2.57 3.68 33.91
C ASP A 526 3.70 4.68 34.23
N ASP A 527 4.40 4.45 35.34
CA ASP A 527 5.45 5.36 35.82
C ASP A 527 6.73 5.32 34.95
N SER A 528 7.00 4.23 34.24
CA SER A 528 8.12 4.13 33.31
C SER A 528 7.93 5.10 32.14
N GLU A 529 6.72 5.16 31.59
CA GLU A 529 6.37 6.14 30.56
C GLU A 529 6.39 7.57 31.09
N MET A 530 5.84 7.83 32.28
CA MET A 530 5.90 9.16 32.92
C MET A 530 7.33 9.66 33.11
N ASN A 531 8.25 8.77 33.47
CA ASN A 531 9.67 9.10 33.64
C ASN A 531 10.36 9.53 32.34
N THR A 532 9.73 9.32 31.17
CA THR A 532 10.24 9.79 29.88
C THR A 532 9.84 11.23 29.53
N LEU A 533 9.01 11.87 30.35
CA LEU A 533 8.71 13.29 30.21
C LEU A 533 9.87 14.17 30.71
N ARG A 534 9.99 15.36 30.13
CA ARG A 534 10.93 16.40 30.59
C ARG A 534 10.43 17.17 31.81
N TYR A 535 9.12 17.25 31.96
CA TYR A 535 8.43 17.91 33.06
C TYR A 535 7.36 16.95 33.61
N GLY A 536 7.29 16.82 34.93
CA GLY A 536 6.30 15.98 35.61
C GLY A 536 4.94 16.65 35.76
N LYS A 537 4.89 17.98 35.61
CA LYS A 537 3.65 18.78 35.67
C LYS A 537 3.69 19.91 34.64
N VAL A 538 2.51 20.37 34.25
CA VAL A 538 2.31 21.59 33.46
C VAL A 538 1.39 22.51 34.23
N MET A 539 1.81 23.75 34.41
CA MET A 539 1.05 24.79 35.09
C MET A 539 0.56 25.83 34.08
N LEU A 540 -0.75 26.01 34.02
CA LEU A 540 -1.41 26.97 33.13
C LEU A 540 -1.47 28.32 33.83
N MET A 541 -0.89 29.36 33.22
CA MET A 541 -0.85 30.70 33.78
C MET A 541 -1.26 31.71 32.71
N THR A 542 -2.58 31.87 32.55
CA THR A 542 -3.18 32.82 31.60
C THR A 542 -3.73 34.02 32.34
N ASP A 543 -4.17 35.03 31.59
CA ASP A 543 -4.94 36.11 32.18
C ASP A 543 -6.27 35.55 32.75
N GLN A 544 -6.77 36.19 33.81
CA GLN A 544 -8.01 35.79 34.49
C GLN A 544 -9.22 36.44 33.81
N ASP A 545 -9.30 36.26 32.49
CA ASP A 545 -10.38 36.70 31.63
C ASP A 545 -10.94 35.52 30.80
N GLN A 546 -11.96 35.79 29.98
CA GLN A 546 -12.63 34.75 29.20
C GLN A 546 -11.71 34.11 28.15
N ASP A 547 -10.80 34.88 27.55
CA ASP A 547 -9.87 34.36 26.54
C ASP A 547 -8.81 33.44 27.18
N GLY A 548 -8.33 33.79 28.37
CA GLY A 548 -7.48 32.93 29.19
C GLY A 548 -8.16 31.60 29.54
N SER A 549 -9.42 31.63 29.97
CA SER A 549 -10.22 30.42 30.21
C SER A 549 -10.31 29.52 28.97
N HIS A 550 -10.49 30.11 27.79
CA HIS A 550 -10.51 29.35 26.55
C HIS A 550 -9.14 28.73 26.21
N ILE A 551 -8.04 29.45 26.44
CA ILE A 551 -6.67 28.91 26.25
C ILE A 551 -6.43 27.73 27.20
N LYS A 552 -6.82 27.82 28.47
CA LYS A 552 -6.74 26.71 29.44
C LYS A 552 -7.51 25.50 28.92
N GLY A 553 -8.75 25.72 28.47
CA GLY A 553 -9.59 24.66 27.92
C GLY A 553 -8.98 23.99 26.69
N LEU A 554 -8.39 24.76 25.77
CA LEU A 554 -7.71 24.20 24.59
C LEU A 554 -6.47 23.37 24.95
N LEU A 555 -5.70 23.76 25.98
CA LEU A 555 -4.57 22.99 26.49
C LEU A 555 -5.01 21.69 27.16
N ILE A 556 -6.07 21.75 27.98
CA ILE A 556 -6.70 20.57 28.58
C ILE A 556 -7.16 19.61 27.47
N ASN A 557 -7.86 20.12 26.45
CA ASN A 557 -8.29 19.31 25.31
C ASN A 557 -7.13 18.76 24.49
N PHE A 558 -6.02 19.52 24.34
CA PHE A 558 -4.82 19.04 23.68
C PHE A 558 -4.21 17.82 24.38
N ILE A 559 -4.05 17.88 25.69
CA ILE A 559 -3.54 16.76 26.48
C ILE A 559 -4.56 15.61 26.50
N HIS A 560 -5.82 15.88 26.79
CA HIS A 560 -6.88 14.86 26.81
C HIS A 560 -7.04 14.13 25.46
N SER A 561 -6.98 14.84 24.34
CA SER A 561 -7.19 14.23 23.02
C SER A 561 -6.06 13.31 22.57
N ASN A 562 -4.83 13.51 23.08
CA ASN A 562 -3.65 12.75 22.66
C ASN A 562 -3.19 11.75 23.73
N TRP A 563 -3.28 12.14 25.00
CA TRP A 563 -2.79 11.37 26.15
C TRP A 563 -3.78 11.46 27.33
N PRO A 564 -4.98 10.82 27.24
CA PRO A 564 -5.98 10.86 28.30
C PRO A 564 -5.45 10.45 29.68
N ALA A 565 -4.48 9.53 29.74
CA ALA A 565 -3.92 9.07 31.01
C ALA A 565 -3.21 10.18 31.80
N LEU A 566 -2.67 11.22 31.14
CA LEU A 566 -2.04 12.35 31.81
C LEU A 566 -3.05 13.17 32.63
N ILE A 567 -4.25 13.39 32.08
CA ILE A 567 -5.34 14.10 32.77
C ILE A 567 -5.73 13.37 34.07
N ARG A 568 -5.64 12.03 34.07
CA ARG A 568 -5.95 11.16 35.22
C ARG A 568 -4.83 11.12 36.29
N ARG A 569 -3.65 11.69 36.01
CA ARG A 569 -2.45 11.64 36.86
C ARG A 569 -2.08 13.02 37.45
N ASP A 570 -3.07 13.88 37.65
CA ASP A 570 -2.91 15.27 38.16
C ASP A 570 -1.84 16.06 37.37
N TYR A 571 -1.63 15.77 36.08
CA TYR A 571 -0.51 16.33 35.30
C TYR A 571 -0.63 17.85 35.08
N LEU A 572 -1.86 18.36 35.07
CA LEU A 572 -2.17 19.77 34.86
C LEU A 572 -2.46 20.49 36.18
N GLU A 573 -1.90 21.68 36.30
CA GLU A 573 -2.13 22.64 37.38
C GLU A 573 -2.48 23.99 36.77
N GLU A 574 -3.05 24.87 37.57
CA GLU A 574 -3.31 26.26 37.20
C GLU A 574 -2.69 27.19 38.24
N PHE A 575 -2.22 28.34 37.78
CA PHE A 575 -1.83 29.45 38.63
C PHE A 575 -2.86 30.59 38.55
N ILE A 576 -3.58 30.82 39.64
CA ILE A 576 -4.58 31.90 39.73
C ILE A 576 -3.99 33.16 40.35
N THR A 577 -4.39 34.32 39.85
CA THR A 577 -4.05 35.64 40.42
C THR A 577 -5.31 36.36 40.90
N PRO A 578 -5.21 37.21 41.94
CA PRO A 578 -6.33 38.06 42.35
C PRO A 578 -6.78 38.95 41.19
N ILE A 579 -8.09 39.11 41.03
CA ILE A 579 -8.68 40.02 40.03
C ILE A 579 -9.02 41.39 40.65
N VAL A 580 -9.19 41.45 41.97
CA VAL A 580 -9.41 42.69 42.73
C VAL A 580 -8.59 42.64 44.02
N LYS A 581 -7.93 43.74 44.38
CA LYS A 581 -7.38 43.95 45.73
C LYS A 581 -7.98 45.18 46.37
N ALA A 582 -8.47 45.05 47.59
CA ALA A 582 -8.88 46.16 48.45
C ALA A 582 -7.81 46.41 49.51
N SER A 583 -7.24 47.62 49.54
CA SER A 583 -6.12 47.96 50.44
C SER A 583 -6.43 49.16 51.31
N LYS A 584 -6.14 49.06 52.61
CA LYS A 584 -6.27 50.16 53.58
C LYS A 584 -5.18 50.06 54.63
N ARG A 585 -4.24 51.01 54.65
CA ARG A 585 -3.05 51.00 55.53
C ARG A 585 -2.29 49.66 55.42
N ASN A 586 -2.32 48.82 56.46
CA ASN A 586 -1.66 47.52 56.50
C ASN A 586 -2.60 46.35 56.13
N GLU A 587 -3.89 46.60 55.90
CA GLU A 587 -4.87 45.59 55.52
C GLU A 587 -4.96 45.47 54.00
N VAL A 588 -4.78 44.27 53.48
CA VAL A 588 -4.92 43.95 52.05
C VAL A 588 -5.81 42.73 51.91
N HIS A 589 -6.97 42.90 51.28
CA HIS A 589 -7.87 41.82 50.91
C HIS A 589 -7.74 41.53 49.42
N SER A 590 -7.48 40.27 49.07
CA SER A 590 -7.33 39.81 47.68
C SER A 590 -8.50 38.91 47.29
N PHE A 591 -9.17 39.25 46.21
CA PHE A 591 -10.35 38.56 45.70
C PHE A 591 -10.06 37.92 44.35
N TYR A 592 -10.55 36.70 44.16
CA TYR A 592 -10.28 35.86 42.98
C TYR A 592 -11.52 35.68 42.11
N SER A 593 -12.67 36.19 42.56
CA SER A 593 -13.87 36.30 41.76
C SER A 593 -14.59 37.61 42.07
N ILE A 594 -15.34 38.14 41.10
CA ILE A 594 -16.12 39.37 41.29
C ILE A 594 -17.22 39.14 42.34
N PRO A 595 -17.93 37.99 42.34
CA PRO A 595 -18.87 37.68 43.42
C PRO A 595 -18.26 37.72 44.82
N GLU A 596 -17.05 37.16 45.02
CA GLU A 596 -16.35 37.19 46.32
C GLU A 596 -16.06 38.64 46.76
N PHE A 597 -15.67 39.51 45.82
CA PHE A 597 -15.46 40.94 46.09
C PHE A 597 -16.77 41.67 46.43
N GLU A 598 -17.86 41.43 45.69
CA GLU A 598 -19.15 42.08 45.93
C GLU A 598 -19.80 41.59 47.24
N GLU A 599 -19.62 40.32 47.62
CA GLU A 599 -20.00 39.79 48.92
C GLU A 599 -19.26 40.51 50.05
N TRP A 600 -17.92 40.62 49.95
CA TRP A 600 -17.12 41.36 50.93
C TRP A 600 -17.53 42.83 51.02
N LYS A 601 -17.73 43.49 49.87
CA LYS A 601 -18.13 44.89 49.78
C LYS A 601 -19.50 45.10 50.45
N SER A 602 -20.47 44.23 50.18
CA SER A 602 -21.81 44.29 50.77
C SER A 602 -21.80 44.02 52.28
N ALA A 603 -20.88 43.18 52.75
CA ALA A 603 -20.73 42.82 54.15
C ALA A 603 -19.85 43.78 54.96
N THR A 604 -19.17 44.73 54.30
CA THR A 604 -18.19 45.64 54.93
C THR A 604 -18.72 47.07 54.95
N PRO A 605 -19.23 47.58 56.10
CA PRO A 605 -19.88 48.89 56.17
C PRO A 605 -18.99 50.10 55.80
N ASN A 606 -17.67 49.96 55.86
CA ASN A 606 -16.69 51.02 55.55
C ASN A 606 -15.85 50.69 54.30
N HIS A 607 -16.40 49.92 53.35
CA HIS A 607 -15.70 49.49 52.14
C HIS A 607 -15.13 50.67 51.32
N ASP A 608 -15.76 51.84 51.40
CA ASP A 608 -15.47 53.08 50.69
C ASP A 608 -14.14 53.70 51.14
N THR A 609 -13.66 53.31 52.33
CA THR A 609 -12.36 53.72 52.86
C THR A 609 -11.18 52.88 52.33
N TYR A 610 -11.44 51.83 51.54
CA TYR A 610 -10.41 51.00 50.92
C TYR A 610 -10.09 51.49 49.51
N THR A 611 -8.80 51.44 49.14
CA THR A 611 -8.36 51.63 47.76
C THR A 611 -8.57 50.34 46.99
N ILE A 612 -9.44 50.36 45.97
CA ILE A 612 -9.75 49.20 45.14
C ILE A 612 -8.91 49.23 43.87
N LYS A 613 -8.09 48.18 43.66
CA LYS A 613 -7.30 47.97 42.45
C LYS A 613 -7.86 46.78 41.68
N TYR A 614 -8.22 47.02 40.42
CA TYR A 614 -8.67 45.99 39.49
C TYR A 614 -7.50 45.53 38.61
N TYR A 615 -7.34 44.22 38.45
CA TYR A 615 -6.30 43.61 37.63
C TYR A 615 -6.91 43.15 36.31
N LYS A 616 -6.44 43.70 35.20
CA LYS A 616 -6.96 43.39 33.85
C LYS A 616 -6.24 42.20 33.19
N GLY A 617 -5.11 41.77 33.73
CA GLY A 617 -4.28 40.69 33.21
C GLY A 617 -2.94 40.58 33.95
N LEU A 618 -2.17 39.54 33.67
CA LEU A 618 -0.88 39.25 34.32
C LEU A 618 0.17 40.35 34.08
N GLY A 619 0.05 41.10 32.97
CA GLY A 619 0.88 42.26 32.68
C GLY A 619 0.61 43.50 33.56
N THR A 620 -0.51 43.55 34.28
CA THR A 620 -0.85 44.66 35.20
C THR A 620 -0.33 44.45 36.63
N SER A 621 0.16 43.24 36.95
CA SER A 621 0.82 42.98 38.23
C SER A 621 2.28 43.40 38.16
N GLY A 622 2.73 44.21 39.12
CA GLY A 622 4.14 44.62 39.20
C GLY A 622 5.04 43.45 39.62
N SER A 623 6.34 43.55 39.37
CA SER A 623 7.30 42.49 39.73
C SER A 623 7.30 42.15 41.24
N ASN A 624 6.97 43.10 42.10
CA ASN A 624 6.85 42.86 43.54
C ASN A 624 5.64 41.96 43.89
N GLU A 625 4.49 42.19 43.26
CA GLU A 625 3.28 41.37 43.44
C GLU A 625 3.52 39.95 42.91
N MET A 626 4.23 39.81 41.79
CA MET A 626 4.60 38.49 41.27
C MET A 626 5.49 37.72 42.24
N ARG A 627 6.50 38.38 42.82
CA ARG A 627 7.35 37.75 43.86
C ARG A 627 6.54 37.34 45.08
N GLU A 628 5.58 38.16 45.51
CA GLU A 628 4.63 37.84 46.58
C GLU A 628 3.81 36.58 46.23
N TYR A 629 3.21 36.51 45.04
CA TYR A 629 2.40 35.36 44.61
C TYR A 629 3.23 34.07 44.55
N PHE A 630 4.47 34.13 44.06
CA PHE A 630 5.37 32.98 44.05
C PHE A 630 5.89 32.61 45.44
N SER A 631 6.05 33.57 46.36
CA SER A 631 6.38 33.27 47.77
C SER A 631 5.25 32.52 48.48
N ASN A 632 3.99 32.77 48.08
CA ASN A 632 2.80 32.07 48.55
C ASN A 632 2.20 31.15 47.47
N MET A 633 3.05 30.43 46.72
CA MET A 633 2.61 29.60 45.60
C MET A 633 1.54 28.57 45.98
N ALA A 634 1.53 28.09 47.22
CA ALA A 634 0.51 27.16 47.71
C ALA A 634 -0.92 27.72 47.67
N ARG A 635 -1.09 29.05 47.81
CA ARG A 635 -2.39 29.73 47.67
C ARG A 635 -2.81 29.87 46.21
N HIS A 636 -1.87 30.19 45.34
CA HIS A 636 -2.12 30.51 43.93
C HIS A 636 -2.18 29.27 43.03
N ARG A 637 -1.61 28.15 43.46
CA ARG A 637 -1.63 26.89 42.72
C ARG A 637 -2.92 26.11 42.98
N ILE A 638 -3.67 25.87 41.90
CA ILE A 638 -4.85 24.99 41.88
C ILE A 638 -4.49 23.73 41.08
N ARG A 639 -4.80 22.56 41.63
CA ARG A 639 -4.58 21.28 40.93
C ARG A 639 -5.83 20.85 40.19
N PHE A 640 -5.70 20.44 38.94
CA PHE A 640 -6.76 19.71 38.28
C PHE A 640 -6.75 18.26 38.74
N ARG A 641 -7.90 17.78 39.23
CA ARG A 641 -8.07 16.39 39.65
C ARG A 641 -9.17 15.73 38.85
N TYR A 642 -8.83 14.61 38.23
CA TYR A 642 -9.80 13.79 37.53
C TYR A 642 -10.79 13.15 38.51
N SER A 643 -12.08 13.30 38.24
CA SER A 643 -13.21 12.88 39.08
C SER A 643 -14.04 11.74 38.49
N GLY A 644 -13.73 11.29 37.27
CA GLY A 644 -14.40 10.18 36.58
C GLY A 644 -14.82 10.53 35.16
N GLN A 645 -15.58 9.63 34.53
CA GLN A 645 -16.00 9.72 33.12
C GLN A 645 -16.67 11.06 32.76
N GLN A 646 -17.36 11.69 33.71
CA GLN A 646 -17.97 13.01 33.52
C GLN A 646 -16.97 14.06 33.05
N ASP A 647 -15.71 14.01 33.51
CA ASP A 647 -14.68 14.96 33.09
C ASP A 647 -14.34 14.78 31.62
N ASP A 648 -14.19 13.53 31.17
CA ASP A 648 -13.94 13.20 29.77
C ASP A 648 -15.12 13.69 28.89
N ASP A 649 -16.35 13.44 29.34
CA ASP A 649 -17.57 13.80 28.61
C ASP A 649 -17.73 15.32 28.49
N HIS A 650 -17.45 16.09 29.55
CA HIS A 650 -17.49 17.55 29.51
C HIS A 650 -16.40 18.13 28.61
N ILE A 651 -15.17 17.58 28.64
CA ILE A 651 -14.10 17.99 27.72
C ILE A 651 -14.52 17.72 26.26
N VAL A 652 -15.12 16.57 25.99
CA VAL A 652 -15.64 16.22 24.66
C VAL A 652 -16.78 17.14 24.24
N LEU A 653 -17.75 17.41 25.14
CA LEU A 653 -18.85 18.35 24.93
C LEU A 653 -18.33 19.73 24.50
N ALA A 654 -17.36 20.26 25.23
CA ALA A 654 -16.80 21.58 24.99
C ALA A 654 -16.10 21.67 23.61
N PHE A 655 -15.26 20.69 23.25
CA PHE A 655 -14.33 20.85 22.12
C PHE A 655 -14.66 20.06 20.85
N SER A 656 -15.63 19.14 20.88
CA SER A 656 -16.03 18.36 19.70
C SER A 656 -17.00 19.12 18.81
N LYS A 657 -16.79 19.13 17.49
CA LYS A 657 -17.78 19.69 16.53
C LYS A 657 -19.06 18.87 16.44
N LYS A 658 -19.06 17.62 16.91
CA LYS A 658 -20.24 16.76 16.88
C LYS A 658 -21.29 17.13 17.95
N HIS A 659 -20.90 17.89 18.98
CA HIS A 659 -21.77 18.23 20.12
C HIS A 659 -22.30 19.67 20.07
N ILE A 660 -22.48 20.26 18.87
CA ILE A 660 -22.99 21.63 18.73
C ILE A 660 -24.36 21.80 19.42
N GLU A 661 -25.30 20.88 19.20
CA GLU A 661 -26.63 20.98 19.80
C GLU A 661 -26.58 20.77 21.32
N HIS A 662 -25.77 19.82 21.80
CA HIS A 662 -25.60 19.62 23.24
C HIS A 662 -24.96 20.83 23.93
N ARG A 663 -24.05 21.55 23.25
CA ARG A 663 -23.49 22.81 23.77
C ARG A 663 -24.54 23.91 23.88
N LYS A 664 -25.47 24.01 22.92
CA LYS A 664 -26.58 24.99 23.01
C LYS A 664 -27.47 24.70 24.22
N GLU A 665 -27.79 23.44 24.46
CA GLU A 665 -28.57 23.02 25.62
C GLU A 665 -27.83 23.31 26.93
N TRP A 666 -26.53 22.96 26.99
CA TRP A 666 -25.65 23.26 28.11
C TRP A 666 -25.61 24.75 28.45
N LEU A 667 -25.42 25.62 27.46
CA LEU A 667 -25.45 27.09 27.64
C LEU A 667 -26.83 27.58 28.09
N THR A 668 -27.91 27.05 27.50
CA THR A 668 -29.28 27.41 27.89
C THR A 668 -29.54 27.08 29.35
N ASN A 669 -29.14 25.88 29.80
CA ASN A 669 -29.29 25.44 31.18
C ASN A 669 -28.49 26.31 32.14
N PHE A 670 -27.26 26.68 31.77
CA PHE A 670 -26.42 27.60 32.55
C PHE A 670 -27.08 28.99 32.70
N MET A 671 -27.63 29.55 31.62
CA MET A 671 -28.32 30.85 31.65
C MET A 671 -29.60 30.81 32.49
N VAL A 672 -30.40 29.75 32.35
CA VAL A 672 -31.63 29.54 33.13
C VAL A 672 -31.31 29.44 34.62
N GLU A 673 -30.28 28.68 34.98
CA GLU A 673 -29.87 28.53 36.38
C GLU A 673 -29.36 29.85 36.96
N THR A 674 -28.55 30.59 36.20
CA THR A 674 -28.04 31.91 36.62
C THR A 674 -29.19 32.89 36.86
N LYS A 675 -30.17 32.94 35.95
CA LYS A 675 -31.38 33.76 36.10
C LYS A 675 -32.21 33.34 37.32
N ARG A 676 -32.38 32.03 37.54
CA ARG A 676 -33.11 31.47 38.70
C ARG A 676 -32.46 31.86 40.02
N ARG A 677 -31.13 31.80 40.11
CA ARG A 677 -30.39 32.20 41.33
C ARG A 677 -30.54 33.68 41.62
N ARG A 678 -30.37 34.53 40.58
CA ARG A 678 -30.55 35.98 40.70
C ARG A 678 -31.96 36.35 41.17
N ALA A 679 -33.00 35.71 40.62
CA ALA A 679 -34.38 35.93 41.05
C ALA A 679 -34.66 35.53 42.51
N LYS A 680 -33.88 34.60 43.07
CA LYS A 680 -33.97 34.14 44.46
C LYS A 680 -33.02 34.89 45.41
N GLY A 681 -32.28 35.90 44.93
CA GLY A 681 -31.26 36.60 45.73
C GLY A 681 -30.10 35.69 46.17
N LEU A 682 -29.90 34.56 45.50
CA LEU A 682 -28.79 33.66 45.79
C LEU A 682 -27.52 34.16 45.08
N PRO A 683 -26.32 34.04 45.70
CA PRO A 683 -25.07 34.45 45.07
C PRO A 683 -24.80 33.67 43.80
N GLU A 684 -24.11 34.28 42.83
CA GLU A 684 -23.67 33.56 41.64
C GLU A 684 -22.66 32.46 42.03
N LYS A 685 -22.66 31.33 41.32
CA LYS A 685 -21.68 30.28 41.58
C LYS A 685 -20.35 30.69 40.98
N TYR A 686 -19.28 30.61 41.75
CA TYR A 686 -17.93 30.89 41.31
C TYR A 686 -16.99 29.75 41.72
N LEU A 687 -16.00 29.47 40.86
CA LEU A 687 -15.12 28.32 41.00
C LEU A 687 -14.02 28.54 42.05
N TYR A 688 -13.49 29.76 42.13
CA TYR A 688 -12.34 30.09 42.95
C TYR A 688 -12.73 30.88 44.21
N THR A 689 -12.48 30.26 45.36
CA THR A 689 -12.58 30.88 46.68
C THR A 689 -11.18 31.01 47.29
N LYS A 690 -11.06 31.67 48.44
CA LYS A 690 -9.82 31.70 49.26
C LYS A 690 -9.25 30.30 49.58
N ASP A 691 -10.12 29.30 49.69
CA ASP A 691 -9.78 27.95 50.15
C ASP A 691 -9.69 26.92 49.02
N THR A 692 -10.03 27.31 47.78
CA THR A 692 -9.91 26.42 46.61
C THR A 692 -8.44 26.02 46.42
N ARG A 693 -8.18 24.71 46.33
CA ARG A 693 -6.85 24.11 46.06
C ARG A 693 -6.88 23.04 44.97
N VAL A 694 -8.06 22.52 44.67
CA VAL A 694 -8.31 21.45 43.70
C VAL A 694 -9.60 21.78 42.95
N VAL A 695 -9.60 21.52 41.64
CA VAL A 695 -10.74 21.71 40.75
C VAL A 695 -10.86 20.48 39.85
N SER A 696 -12.08 20.02 39.58
CA SER A 696 -12.31 18.97 38.58
C SER A 696 -12.38 19.56 37.17
N TYR A 697 -12.15 18.75 36.14
CA TYR A 697 -12.25 19.24 34.77
C TYR A 697 -13.69 19.60 34.39
N SER A 698 -14.67 18.85 34.92
CA SER A 698 -16.10 19.17 34.77
C SER A 698 -16.46 20.50 35.43
N ASP A 699 -15.97 20.77 36.65
CA ASP A 699 -16.21 22.04 37.33
C ASP A 699 -15.60 23.22 36.56
N PHE A 700 -14.36 23.07 36.09
CA PHE A 700 -13.72 24.07 35.23
C PHE A 700 -14.56 24.36 33.99
N ILE A 701 -15.05 23.32 33.31
CA ILE A 701 -15.87 23.51 32.11
C ILE A 701 -17.19 24.21 32.45
N ASN A 702 -17.88 23.76 33.50
CA ASN A 702 -19.23 24.21 33.85
C ASN A 702 -19.29 25.53 34.62
N PHE A 703 -18.19 26.00 35.20
CA PHE A 703 -18.17 27.24 35.99
C PHE A 703 -17.21 28.31 35.47
N GLU A 704 -16.23 27.95 34.64
CA GLU A 704 -15.27 28.92 34.10
C GLU A 704 -15.30 28.96 32.56
N LEU A 705 -15.14 27.81 31.88
CA LEU A 705 -15.13 27.80 30.41
C LEU A 705 -16.48 28.25 29.82
N VAL A 706 -17.59 27.93 30.49
CA VAL A 706 -18.95 28.36 30.08
C VAL A 706 -19.13 29.88 30.02
N LEU A 707 -18.26 30.64 30.69
CA LEU A 707 -18.30 32.11 30.69
C LEU A 707 -17.71 32.70 29.40
N PHE A 708 -16.90 31.93 28.67
CA PHE A 708 -16.41 32.24 27.33
C PHE A 708 -17.39 31.73 26.27
#